data_AF-A0A6L9J522-F1
#
_entry.id   AF-A0A6L9J522-F1
#
_cell.length_a   1.000
_cell.length_b   1.000
_cell.length_c   1.000
_cell.angle_alpha   90.00
_cell.angle_beta   90.00
_cell.angle_gamma   90.00
#
_symmetry.space_group_name_H-M   'P 1'
#
loop_
_entity.id
_entity.type
_entity.pdbx_description
1 polymer ?
#
loop_
_entity_poly.entity_id
_entity_poly.type
_entity_poly.pdbx_seq_one_letter_code
_entity_poly.pdbx_strand_id
1 'polypeptide(L)'
;VFYKNQLTGSIPSLPASLLTIFLYQNHLTGSIPPLPSSLNWLYLNNNQLTGSIPPLPASLGTLALYHNQLTGDIPTLPASLRNLYLDNNQLESLIPPSITSTAIGSGDLRLCGGDNVFWTGDPTVEAWVQAHDAGWAQFCGNDCLSPGYYEETDSDVYTAGAWSSIGVTGASANQISYSGDANAQAAFCMEGQVLTLHQALYPSFGLMEVCIDGGCQTIDTYSTALEVMQPFNFVNLGSGDHVVVISRVSGSLMALDGIEVISPAPLSTLMGSRFEESNPNIYRTGDWVTYANTGPSGGQLVYSYDSNATVYFRVLGNSLMGARVLAVYHVLYPGFGSMEVCIDGDCQSVSNNGAMLQWQVPSSFPLSDGVQDVVITSQGTGPIAFDAVALGSKPSPPSNLSGSSSQPYHVDLQWTDGSSDERGFRIFRDGQQIGAVGANVTTFTDTLPDCGTLHSYTVQAYNDCGTSSTSNTAYVIPDCPVTLDPGSYEEDYGLSYTGSWGTYTGVGPSANQFYYTGDTSASVSFRINGQSLVLYQTLYSGFGYAQVCIDGGCQYIYTYTPGVVWQQPFTFGNLGSGIHDVTISNVNAMIGIDRIEVLATAEPVPDAPILPQALRLESDDGAVEGVEGWTVVNAADASGGSFLSSGANTSAMLTLTFDGPSITVDYVKREGYGSLAIEVDDEVVQVVDSYLDAGTQIDSFTVDGLGDGQHTLKVYPLSGTVGVDAFTAPLVVPDLVSGLE
;
A
#
# COMPACT_ATOMS: atom_id res chain seq x y z
N VAL A 1 22.88 25.85 70.69
CA VAL A 1 21.59 25.13 70.84
C VAL A 1 20.53 26.14 71.20
N PHE A 2 19.65 26.50 70.27
CA PHE A 2 18.59 27.52 70.47
C PHE A 2 17.26 27.11 69.81
N TYR A 3 16.94 25.81 69.82
CA TYR A 3 15.71 25.28 69.20
C TYR A 3 14.45 25.64 70.01
N LYS A 4 13.27 25.63 69.38
CA LYS A 4 11.96 25.94 70.02
C LYS A 4 11.91 27.33 70.65
N ASN A 5 12.39 28.33 69.93
CA ASN A 5 12.30 29.73 70.34
C ASN A 5 11.54 30.55 69.29
N GLN A 6 11.61 31.87 69.42
CA GLN A 6 11.00 32.85 68.53
C GLN A 6 12.09 33.65 67.79
N LEU A 7 13.25 33.02 67.52
CA LEU A 7 14.37 33.72 66.87
C LEU A 7 14.01 34.08 65.43
N THR A 8 14.32 35.30 65.02
CA THR A 8 14.07 35.85 63.68
C THR A 8 15.37 36.33 63.03
N GLY A 9 15.31 36.63 61.73
CA GLY A 9 16.45 37.10 60.95
C GLY A 9 17.31 35.95 60.42
N SER A 10 18.43 36.30 59.78
CA SER A 10 19.32 35.32 59.14
C SER A 10 20.31 34.68 60.09
N ILE A 11 20.74 33.47 59.73
CA ILE A 11 21.83 32.78 60.42
C ILE A 11 23.14 33.53 60.11
N PRO A 12 23.86 34.07 61.10
CA PRO A 12 25.13 34.76 60.87
C PRO A 12 26.24 33.76 60.51
N SER A 13 27.42 34.28 60.18
CA SER A 13 28.59 33.42 59.97
C SER A 13 28.88 32.55 61.20
N LEU A 14 29.16 31.27 60.93
CA LEU A 14 29.30 30.25 61.95
C LEU A 14 30.77 30.08 62.36
N PRO A 15 31.09 29.97 63.66
CA PRO A 15 32.45 29.64 64.11
C PRO A 15 32.94 28.30 63.56
N ALA A 16 34.20 28.27 63.12
CA ALA A 16 34.79 27.11 62.44
C ALA A 16 34.89 25.83 63.31
N SER A 17 34.78 25.93 64.64
CA SER A 17 34.93 24.82 65.59
C SER A 17 33.61 24.16 66.01
N LEU A 18 32.48 24.57 65.42
CA LEU A 18 31.18 24.00 65.79
C LEU A 18 31.05 22.54 65.34
N LEU A 19 30.60 21.69 66.26
CA LEU A 19 30.26 20.29 66.01
C LEU A 19 28.75 20.07 65.83
N THR A 20 27.94 20.93 66.47
CA THR A 20 26.49 20.74 66.58
C THR A 20 25.76 22.08 66.45
N ILE A 21 24.78 22.14 65.56
CA ILE A 21 23.89 23.29 65.38
C ILE A 21 22.44 22.83 65.49
N PHE A 22 21.77 23.24 66.57
CA PHE A 22 20.33 23.03 66.78
C PHE A 22 19.62 24.38 66.81
N LEU A 23 18.96 24.74 65.72
CA LEU A 23 18.18 25.98 65.55
C LEU A 23 16.73 25.71 65.07
N TYR A 24 16.30 24.45 65.09
CA TYR A 24 14.98 24.06 64.62
C TYR A 24 13.81 24.68 65.42
N GLN A 25 12.64 24.80 64.79
CA GLN A 25 11.43 25.41 65.37
C GLN A 25 11.70 26.86 65.85
N ASN A 26 12.01 27.72 64.89
CA ASN A 26 12.17 29.17 65.04
C ASN A 26 11.53 29.89 63.82
N HIS A 27 11.79 31.19 63.66
CA HIS A 27 11.34 32.03 62.54
C HIS A 27 12.53 32.61 61.77
N LEU A 28 13.60 31.83 61.62
CA LEU A 28 14.81 32.24 60.91
C LEU A 28 14.54 32.34 59.41
N THR A 29 15.10 33.35 58.76
CA THR A 29 14.89 33.68 57.34
C THR A 29 16.21 33.79 56.58
N GLY A 30 16.16 33.88 55.25
CA GLY A 30 17.35 33.99 54.40
C GLY A 30 18.10 32.67 54.22
N SER A 31 19.29 32.72 53.62
CA SER A 31 20.03 31.52 53.24
C SER A 31 20.84 30.89 54.37
N ILE A 32 21.12 29.59 54.21
CA ILE A 32 22.03 28.86 55.09
C ILE A 32 23.47 29.33 54.78
N PRO A 33 24.21 29.87 55.76
CA PRO A 33 25.59 30.31 55.55
C PRO A 33 26.54 29.12 55.37
N PRO A 34 27.77 29.34 54.88
CA PRO A 34 28.78 28.29 54.77
C PRO A 34 28.96 27.51 56.09
N LEU A 35 28.98 26.18 55.97
CA LEU A 35 29.01 25.28 57.11
C LEU A 35 30.46 25.02 57.58
N PRO A 36 30.71 24.98 58.91
CA PRO A 36 32.01 24.61 59.46
C PRO A 36 32.43 23.19 59.07
N SER A 37 33.71 22.99 58.73
CA SER A 37 34.24 21.69 58.31
C SER A 37 34.21 20.61 59.40
N SER A 38 34.07 20.99 60.68
CA SER A 38 33.96 20.09 61.82
C SER A 38 32.52 19.67 62.16
N LEU A 39 31.52 20.19 61.45
CA LEU A 39 30.12 20.02 61.81
C LEU A 39 29.68 18.56 61.62
N ASN A 40 29.00 18.01 62.63
CA ASN A 40 28.51 16.64 62.62
C ASN A 40 26.97 16.58 62.66
N TRP A 41 26.31 17.52 63.33
CA TRP A 41 24.85 17.57 63.42
C TRP A 41 24.29 18.94 63.07
N LEU A 42 23.41 19.01 62.06
CA LEU A 42 22.73 20.21 61.63
C LEU A 42 21.21 20.03 61.65
N TYR A 43 20.53 20.77 62.54
CA TYR A 43 19.07 20.79 62.65
C TYR A 43 18.55 22.23 62.50
N LEU A 44 18.02 22.53 61.32
CA LEU A 44 17.43 23.82 60.94
C LEU A 44 15.95 23.72 60.54
N ASN A 45 15.34 22.54 60.70
CA ASN A 45 13.96 22.26 60.34
C ASN A 45 12.94 23.18 61.03
N ASN A 46 11.77 23.38 60.41
CA ASN A 46 10.71 24.29 60.89
C ASN A 46 11.21 25.72 61.08
N ASN A 47 11.65 26.33 59.98
CA ASN A 47 12.04 27.73 59.86
C ASN A 47 11.49 28.30 58.54
N GLN A 48 11.94 29.48 58.12
CA GLN A 48 11.58 30.17 56.87
C GLN A 48 12.83 30.43 56.02
N LEU A 49 13.79 29.50 56.05
CA LEU A 49 15.05 29.62 55.32
C LEU A 49 14.82 29.45 53.81
N THR A 50 15.54 30.23 53.01
CA THR A 50 15.41 30.29 51.54
C THR A 50 16.74 30.04 50.83
N GLY A 51 16.73 29.87 49.51
CA GLY A 51 17.94 29.63 48.71
C GLY A 51 18.47 28.20 48.83
N SER A 52 19.68 27.97 48.30
CA SER A 52 20.24 26.63 48.16
C SER A 52 20.92 26.08 49.42
N ILE A 53 21.01 24.74 49.46
CA ILE A 53 21.77 24.04 50.48
C ILE A 53 23.28 24.22 50.17
N PRO A 54 24.07 24.80 51.09
CA PRO A 54 25.50 25.00 50.86
C PRO A 54 26.27 23.67 50.86
N PRO A 55 27.52 23.63 50.34
CA PRO A 55 28.36 22.44 50.38
C PRO A 55 28.46 21.82 51.78
N LEU A 56 28.27 20.51 51.85
CA LEU A 56 28.22 19.77 53.12
C LEU A 56 29.63 19.37 53.58
N PRO A 57 29.95 19.50 54.88
CA PRO A 57 31.24 19.09 55.40
C PRO A 57 31.34 17.56 55.46
N ALA A 58 32.54 17.03 55.17
CA ALA A 58 32.79 15.59 55.12
C ALA A 58 32.49 14.84 56.44
N SER A 59 32.42 15.54 57.57
CA SER A 59 32.11 15.00 58.89
C SER A 59 30.61 14.93 59.23
N LEU A 60 29.72 15.44 58.35
CA LEU A 60 28.31 15.59 58.68
C LEU A 60 27.59 14.23 58.79
N GLY A 61 27.08 13.93 59.98
CA GLY A 61 26.29 12.73 60.25
C GLY A 61 24.79 12.93 60.13
N THR A 62 24.27 14.14 60.39
CA THR A 62 22.84 14.42 60.32
C THR A 62 22.56 15.78 59.68
N LEU A 63 21.67 15.77 58.69
CA LEU A 63 21.14 16.96 58.04
C LEU A 63 19.60 16.97 58.12
N ALA A 64 19.04 17.87 58.94
CA ALA A 64 17.60 18.04 59.10
C ALA A 64 17.18 19.46 58.70
N LEU A 65 16.62 19.61 57.51
CA LEU A 65 16.20 20.88 56.89
C LEU A 65 14.69 20.94 56.59
N TYR A 66 13.93 19.90 56.92
CA TYR A 66 12.50 19.81 56.61
C TYR A 66 11.65 20.99 57.13
N HIS A 67 10.54 21.32 56.44
CA HIS A 67 9.71 22.50 56.69
C HIS A 67 10.51 23.82 56.64
N ASN A 68 11.00 24.16 55.44
CA ASN A 68 11.61 25.45 55.08
C ASN A 68 11.15 25.85 53.65
N GLN A 69 11.78 26.85 53.03
CA GLN A 69 11.52 27.33 51.66
C GLN A 69 12.81 27.25 50.82
N LEU A 70 13.61 26.20 51.03
CA LEU A 70 14.88 26.00 50.34
C LEU A 70 14.64 25.59 48.88
N THR A 71 15.49 26.06 47.97
CA THR A 71 15.39 25.84 46.52
C THR A 71 16.70 25.32 45.93
N GLY A 72 16.67 24.82 44.70
CA GLY A 72 17.84 24.30 43.99
C GLY A 72 18.30 22.92 44.46
N ASP A 73 19.54 22.57 44.12
CA ASP A 73 20.02 21.19 44.18
C ASP A 73 20.35 20.63 45.57
N ILE A 74 20.31 19.30 45.68
CA ILE A 74 20.97 18.58 46.77
C ILE A 74 22.48 18.52 46.48
N PRO A 75 23.36 19.14 47.31
CA PRO A 75 24.80 19.06 47.12
C PRO A 75 25.31 17.64 47.34
N THR A 76 26.55 17.36 46.91
CA THR A 76 27.20 16.06 47.14
C THR A 76 27.13 15.66 48.62
N LEU A 77 26.58 14.47 48.87
CA LEU A 77 26.36 13.94 50.21
C LEU A 77 27.63 13.27 50.74
N PRO A 78 28.07 13.57 51.97
CA PRO A 78 29.26 12.94 52.53
C PRO A 78 28.96 11.50 52.96
N ALA A 79 29.91 10.58 52.78
CA ALA A 79 29.77 9.17 53.17
C ALA A 79 29.50 8.95 54.68
N SER A 80 29.77 9.96 55.51
CA SER A 80 29.49 9.93 56.96
C SER A 80 28.02 10.19 57.31
N LEU A 81 27.20 10.61 56.35
CA LEU A 81 25.80 10.98 56.56
C LEU A 81 24.97 9.74 56.93
N ARG A 82 24.17 9.88 57.97
CA ARG A 82 23.30 8.84 58.55
C ARG A 82 21.83 9.22 58.56
N ASN A 83 21.53 10.52 58.53
CA ASN A 83 20.16 11.01 58.52
C ASN A 83 20.04 12.19 57.56
N LEU A 84 19.07 12.12 56.65
CA LEU A 84 18.76 13.16 55.68
C LEU A 84 17.26 13.43 55.64
N TYR A 85 16.86 14.62 56.10
CA TYR A 85 15.45 15.04 56.14
C TYR A 85 15.28 16.37 55.42
N LEU A 86 14.77 16.32 54.20
CA LEU A 86 14.56 17.45 53.31
C LEU A 86 13.08 17.71 52.98
N ASP A 87 12.18 16.86 53.45
CA ASP A 87 10.73 16.95 53.22
C ASP A 87 10.15 18.35 53.51
N ASN A 88 9.13 18.75 52.76
CA ASN A 88 8.45 20.05 52.92
C ASN A 88 9.38 21.25 52.69
N ASN A 89 9.97 21.33 51.49
CA ASN A 89 10.72 22.47 50.96
C ASN A 89 10.23 22.80 49.52
N GLN A 90 11.04 23.52 48.74
CA GLN A 90 10.86 23.85 47.31
C GLN A 90 12.11 23.41 46.52
N LEU A 91 12.73 22.30 46.93
CA LEU A 91 13.95 21.78 46.31
C LEU A 91 13.58 21.08 45.01
N GLU A 92 14.31 21.40 43.94
CA GLU A 92 14.11 20.82 42.61
C GLU A 92 15.47 20.26 42.17
N SER A 93 15.63 18.93 42.11
CA SER A 93 16.95 18.33 41.87
C SER A 93 16.92 16.86 41.44
N LEU A 94 17.92 16.45 40.67
CA LEU A 94 18.31 15.05 40.56
C LEU A 94 19.01 14.62 41.86
N ILE A 95 18.57 13.51 42.46
CA ILE A 95 19.16 12.97 43.68
C ILE A 95 20.61 12.57 43.37
N PRO A 96 21.60 13.15 44.08
CA PRO A 96 23.00 12.97 43.71
C PRO A 96 23.43 11.52 43.93
N PRO A 97 24.14 10.87 42.99
CA PRO A 97 24.58 9.48 43.10
C PRO A 97 25.33 9.15 44.39
N SER A 98 25.99 10.16 44.98
CA SER A 98 26.62 10.08 46.30
C SER A 98 25.72 9.55 47.43
N ILE A 99 24.38 9.63 47.28
CA ILE A 99 23.42 9.10 48.25
C ILE A 99 23.63 7.60 48.51
N THR A 100 23.98 6.84 47.47
CA THR A 100 24.25 5.38 47.54
C THR A 100 25.51 5.04 48.36
N SER A 101 26.39 6.02 48.56
CA SER A 101 27.64 5.88 49.33
C SER A 101 27.52 6.34 50.79
N THR A 102 26.33 6.77 51.21
CA THR A 102 26.07 7.22 52.59
C THR A 102 25.83 6.05 53.55
N ALA A 103 25.82 6.32 54.85
CA ALA A 103 25.52 5.36 55.90
C ALA A 103 24.09 5.55 56.47
N ILE A 104 23.16 6.04 55.65
CA ILE A 104 21.78 6.29 56.02
C ILE A 104 21.05 4.96 56.24
N GLY A 105 20.35 4.83 57.38
CA GLY A 105 19.55 3.65 57.70
C GLY A 105 18.17 3.67 57.06
N SER A 106 17.51 2.51 56.98
CA SER A 106 16.10 2.43 56.58
C SER A 106 15.22 3.24 57.55
N GLY A 107 14.50 4.24 57.02
CA GLY A 107 13.69 5.17 57.81
C GLY A 107 14.40 6.46 58.23
N ASP A 108 15.69 6.61 57.92
CA ASP A 108 16.48 7.83 58.20
C ASP A 108 16.61 8.76 56.98
N LEU A 109 15.84 8.49 55.92
CA LEU A 109 15.70 9.30 54.71
C LEU A 109 14.26 9.80 54.60
N ARG A 110 14.08 11.11 54.44
CA ARG A 110 12.79 11.72 54.06
C ARG A 110 13.02 12.83 53.05
N LEU A 111 12.53 12.64 51.83
CA LEU A 111 12.73 13.56 50.71
C LEU A 111 11.41 14.23 50.27
N CYS A 112 10.35 13.43 50.08
CA CYS A 112 9.08 13.93 49.53
C CYS A 112 8.27 14.76 50.55
N GLY A 113 7.51 15.75 50.04
CA GLY A 113 6.59 16.60 50.80
C GLY A 113 6.80 18.10 50.50
N GLY A 114 5.76 18.91 50.67
CA GLY A 114 5.75 20.31 50.22
C GLY A 114 5.78 20.41 48.69
N ASP A 115 6.59 21.33 48.17
CA ASP A 115 6.80 21.56 46.73
C ASP A 115 8.16 20.99 46.28
N ASN A 116 8.70 20.01 46.99
CA ASN A 116 9.93 19.34 46.56
C ASN A 116 9.67 18.51 45.30
N VAL A 117 10.56 18.64 44.32
CA VAL A 117 10.58 17.86 43.09
C VAL A 117 11.91 17.12 42.97
N PHE A 118 11.88 15.78 43.01
CA PHE A 118 13.09 14.95 42.98
C PHE A 118 12.99 13.82 41.96
N TRP A 119 14.09 13.57 41.26
CA TRP A 119 14.28 12.45 40.33
C TRP A 119 15.51 11.65 40.73
N THR A 120 15.49 10.34 40.55
CA THR A 120 16.63 9.47 40.94
C THR A 120 17.65 9.30 39.83
N GLY A 121 17.28 9.56 38.57
CA GLY A 121 18.22 9.68 37.44
C GLY A 121 18.99 8.41 37.06
N ASP A 122 18.96 7.38 37.90
CA ASP A 122 19.79 6.18 37.88
C ASP A 122 19.02 5.06 38.62
N PRO A 123 18.84 3.87 38.01
CA PRO A 123 18.13 2.76 38.63
C PRO A 123 18.72 2.27 39.96
N THR A 124 20.03 2.42 40.16
CA THR A 124 20.71 2.09 41.43
C THR A 124 20.39 3.09 42.52
N VAL A 125 20.25 4.37 42.16
CA VAL A 125 19.80 5.42 43.07
C VAL A 125 18.32 5.22 43.40
N GLU A 126 17.47 4.92 42.40
CA GLU A 126 16.05 4.61 42.59
C GLU A 126 15.85 3.45 43.56
N ALA A 127 16.48 2.30 43.28
CA ALA A 127 16.38 1.12 44.15
C ALA A 127 16.91 1.40 45.57
N TRP A 128 17.96 2.22 45.69
CA TRP A 128 18.50 2.62 46.98
C TRP A 128 17.50 3.52 47.73
N VAL A 129 16.93 4.54 47.09
CA VAL A 129 15.98 5.48 47.73
C VAL A 129 14.71 4.75 48.15
N GLN A 130 14.14 3.90 47.28
CA GLN A 130 12.97 3.07 47.60
C GLN A 130 13.18 2.20 48.84
N ALA A 131 14.39 1.69 49.06
CA ALA A 131 14.71 0.87 50.23
C ALA A 131 14.85 1.68 51.54
N HIS A 132 15.04 3.00 51.46
CA HIS A 132 15.40 3.84 52.60
C HIS A 132 14.35 4.91 52.96
N ASP A 133 13.52 5.35 52.01
CA ASP A 133 12.39 6.27 52.23
C ASP A 133 11.05 5.54 51.96
N ALA A 134 10.36 5.17 53.04
CA ALA A 134 9.07 4.48 52.96
C ALA A 134 7.93 5.34 52.40
N GLY A 135 8.14 6.66 52.27
CA GLY A 135 7.22 7.60 51.66
C GLY A 135 7.57 7.93 50.21
N TRP A 136 8.61 7.32 49.64
CA TRP A 136 8.97 7.49 48.24
C TRP A 136 7.89 6.88 47.34
N ALA A 137 7.12 7.75 46.69
CA ALA A 137 6.49 7.40 45.42
C ALA A 137 7.56 7.52 44.34
N GLN A 138 7.43 6.77 43.24
CA GLN A 138 8.34 6.76 42.08
C GLN A 138 8.72 8.18 41.57
N PHE A 139 7.95 9.18 41.99
CA PHE A 139 8.21 10.61 41.84
C PHE A 139 7.91 11.36 43.16
N CYS A 140 8.78 12.29 43.55
CA CYS A 140 8.38 13.40 44.44
C CYS A 140 8.09 14.61 43.55
N GLY A 141 6.85 15.11 43.52
CA GLY A 141 6.42 16.32 42.80
C GLY A 141 4.93 16.23 42.43
N ASN A 142 4.31 17.32 41.97
CA ASN A 142 2.85 17.38 41.80
C ASN A 142 2.33 17.49 40.35
N ASP A 143 3.14 17.82 39.34
CA ASP A 143 2.62 18.05 37.98
C ASP A 143 3.43 17.29 36.93
N CYS A 144 2.83 16.24 36.37
CA CYS A 144 3.36 15.52 35.20
C CYS A 144 2.91 16.24 33.91
N LEU A 145 3.74 16.21 32.88
CA LEU A 145 3.39 16.70 31.55
C LEU A 145 2.12 16.02 31.07
N SER A 146 1.05 16.80 30.90
CA SER A 146 -0.20 16.32 30.29
C SER A 146 0.01 15.98 28.81
N PRO A 147 -0.96 15.35 28.13
CA PRO A 147 -0.88 15.16 26.69
C PRO A 147 -0.73 16.50 25.93
N GLY A 148 0.30 16.61 25.12
CA GLY A 148 0.68 17.85 24.42
C GLY A 148 2.10 17.84 23.90
N TYR A 149 2.49 18.93 23.25
CA TYR A 149 3.85 19.20 22.80
C TYR A 149 4.51 20.20 23.73
N TYR A 150 5.76 19.94 24.09
CA TYR A 150 6.56 20.67 25.05
C TYR A 150 7.95 20.94 24.47
N GLU A 151 8.50 22.10 24.80
CA GLU A 151 9.88 22.44 24.46
C GLU A 151 10.80 21.89 25.55
N GLU A 152 12.04 21.57 25.19
CA GLU A 152 13.08 21.15 26.12
C GLU A 152 13.50 22.24 27.14
N THR A 153 13.00 23.46 26.94
CA THR A 153 13.16 24.61 27.84
C THR A 153 11.94 24.88 28.74
N ASP A 154 10.88 24.07 28.63
CA ASP A 154 9.71 24.18 29.52
C ASP A 154 10.10 23.96 30.99
N SER A 155 9.41 24.65 31.90
CA SER A 155 9.72 24.60 33.34
C SER A 155 9.55 23.22 33.97
N ASP A 156 8.79 22.35 33.31
CA ASP A 156 8.49 21.00 33.76
C ASP A 156 9.48 19.96 33.19
N VAL A 157 10.45 20.42 32.38
CA VAL A 157 11.58 19.64 31.86
C VAL A 157 12.84 20.05 32.60
N TYR A 158 13.32 19.16 33.47
CA TYR A 158 14.41 19.47 34.38
C TYR A 158 15.72 18.99 33.82
N THR A 159 16.77 19.77 34.01
CA THR A 159 18.11 19.44 33.51
C THR A 159 19.15 19.48 34.62
N ALA A 160 20.07 18.51 34.63
CA ALA A 160 21.27 18.52 35.46
C ALA A 160 22.55 18.50 34.62
N GLY A 161 23.61 19.08 35.18
CA GLY A 161 24.83 19.38 34.45
C GLY A 161 24.77 20.74 33.74
N ALA A 162 25.84 21.11 33.04
CA ALA A 162 25.89 22.38 32.34
C ALA A 162 25.19 22.28 30.96
N TRP A 163 23.99 22.85 30.84
CA TRP A 163 23.25 22.95 29.58
C TRP A 163 23.39 24.32 28.94
N SER A 164 23.29 24.38 27.62
CA SER A 164 23.32 25.60 26.82
C SER A 164 22.34 25.47 25.67
N SER A 165 21.74 26.59 25.24
CA SER A 165 20.81 26.58 24.10
C SER A 165 21.46 27.26 22.88
N ILE A 166 21.12 26.79 21.68
CA ILE A 166 21.59 27.35 20.41
C ILE A 166 20.43 27.45 19.42
N GLY A 167 20.36 28.57 18.68
CA GLY A 167 19.35 28.74 17.64
C GLY A 167 19.65 27.88 16.42
N VAL A 168 18.70 27.04 16.01
CA VAL A 168 18.82 26.14 14.86
C VAL A 168 17.54 26.24 14.04
N THR A 169 17.66 26.68 12.77
CA THR A 169 16.49 26.79 11.89
C THR A 169 15.94 25.39 11.56
N GLY A 170 14.65 25.18 11.79
CA GLY A 170 13.97 23.91 11.56
C GLY A 170 13.83 23.01 12.80
N ALA A 171 14.50 23.37 13.90
CA ALA A 171 14.26 22.81 15.23
C ALA A 171 12.93 23.34 15.82
N SER A 172 12.38 22.70 16.85
CA SER A 172 11.24 23.23 17.60
C SER A 172 11.60 24.58 18.21
N ALA A 173 10.66 25.51 18.17
CA ALA A 173 10.90 26.95 18.44
C ALA A 173 12.13 27.59 17.73
N ASN A 174 12.72 26.95 16.72
CA ASN A 174 14.04 27.26 16.14
C ASN A 174 15.22 27.27 17.14
N GLN A 175 15.19 26.40 18.14
CA GLN A 175 16.22 26.27 19.17
C GLN A 175 16.41 24.80 19.55
N ILE A 176 17.62 24.44 19.97
CA ILE A 176 17.89 23.18 20.67
C ILE A 176 18.67 23.47 21.95
N SER A 177 18.53 22.61 22.95
CA SER A 177 19.34 22.62 24.17
C SER A 177 20.31 21.46 24.16
N TYR A 178 21.58 21.75 24.44
CA TYR A 178 22.67 20.79 24.35
C TYR A 178 23.60 20.88 25.55
N SER A 179 24.30 19.78 25.82
CA SER A 179 25.31 19.72 26.88
C SER A 179 26.53 18.93 26.47
N GLY A 180 27.70 19.43 26.86
CA GLY A 180 28.98 18.71 26.79
C GLY A 180 29.41 18.11 28.13
N ASP A 181 28.63 18.29 29.19
CA ASP A 181 28.89 17.66 30.48
C ASP A 181 28.72 16.14 30.36
N ALA A 182 29.66 15.37 30.92
CA ALA A 182 29.61 13.91 30.88
C ALA A 182 28.49 13.35 31.76
N ASN A 183 28.00 14.14 32.72
CA ASN A 183 26.89 13.77 33.61
C ASN A 183 25.60 14.56 33.27
N ALA A 184 25.50 15.08 32.04
CA ALA A 184 24.31 15.79 31.61
C ALA A 184 23.10 14.86 31.60
N GLN A 185 22.02 15.31 32.24
CA GLN A 185 20.75 14.60 32.27
C GLN A 185 19.58 15.57 32.06
N ALA A 186 18.49 15.06 31.50
CA ALA A 186 17.18 15.70 31.52
C ALA A 186 16.15 14.74 32.13
N ALA A 187 15.17 15.25 32.85
CA ALA A 187 14.14 14.44 33.50
C ALA A 187 12.80 15.18 33.55
N PHE A 188 11.71 14.42 33.40
CA PHE A 188 10.35 14.92 33.53
C PHE A 188 9.40 13.77 33.88
N CYS A 189 8.21 14.11 34.40
CA CYS A 189 7.12 13.16 34.52
C CYS A 189 6.12 13.40 33.38
N MET A 190 5.40 12.38 32.93
CA MET A 190 4.33 12.52 31.92
C MET A 190 3.10 11.67 32.25
N GLU A 191 1.92 12.18 31.90
CA GLU A 191 0.64 11.47 31.94
C GLU A 191 0.24 11.11 30.49
N GLY A 192 0.68 9.95 30.00
CA GLY A 192 0.45 9.56 28.61
C GLY A 192 0.86 8.13 28.31
N GLN A 193 0.35 7.57 27.22
CA GLN A 193 0.63 6.18 26.83
C GLN A 193 1.76 6.06 25.81
N VAL A 194 2.14 7.19 25.20
CA VAL A 194 3.22 7.31 24.22
C VAL A 194 4.02 8.57 24.50
N LEU A 195 5.35 8.43 24.44
CA LEU A 195 6.31 9.53 24.46
C LEU A 195 7.02 9.59 23.11
N THR A 196 7.08 10.77 22.51
CA THR A 196 7.92 11.03 21.34
C THR A 196 8.98 12.05 21.71
N LEU A 197 10.25 11.67 21.57
CA LEU A 197 11.39 12.58 21.69
C LEU A 197 11.81 13.05 20.30
N HIS A 198 11.64 14.34 20.03
CA HIS A 198 12.17 15.01 18.85
C HIS A 198 13.64 15.37 19.15
N GLN A 199 14.55 14.83 18.35
CA GLN A 199 16.00 14.90 18.58
C GLN A 199 16.70 15.70 17.48
N ALA A 200 17.84 16.26 17.87
CA ALA A 200 18.85 16.72 16.92
C ALA A 200 19.94 15.64 16.76
N LEU A 201 20.26 15.29 15.52
CA LEU A 201 21.34 14.36 15.17
C LEU A 201 22.53 15.15 14.60
N TYR A 202 23.75 14.81 15.01
CA TYR A 202 24.96 15.52 14.54
C TYR A 202 26.24 14.70 14.78
N PRO A 203 27.35 14.90 14.03
CA PRO A 203 28.53 14.03 14.15
C PRO A 203 29.21 14.04 15.52
N SER A 204 29.02 15.10 16.32
CA SER A 204 29.59 15.22 17.66
C SER A 204 28.67 14.68 18.76
N PHE A 205 27.42 14.37 18.43
CA PHE A 205 26.50 13.64 19.29
C PHE A 205 26.81 12.14 19.24
N GLY A 206 26.29 11.39 20.19
CA GLY A 206 26.60 9.97 20.36
C GLY A 206 25.42 9.21 20.93
N LEU A 207 25.69 8.23 21.77
CA LEU A 207 24.63 7.47 22.40
C LEU A 207 24.01 8.27 23.55
N MET A 208 22.68 8.27 23.59
CA MET A 208 21.85 8.78 24.67
C MET A 208 21.05 7.61 25.25
N GLU A 209 20.84 7.57 26.56
CA GLU A 209 20.01 6.57 27.21
C GLU A 209 18.74 7.23 27.74
N VAL A 210 17.58 6.66 27.40
CA VAL A 210 16.27 7.10 27.86
C VAL A 210 15.71 6.00 28.73
N CYS A 211 15.49 6.30 30.00
CA CYS A 211 14.87 5.42 30.98
C CYS A 211 13.46 5.90 31.27
N ILE A 212 12.47 5.03 31.03
CA ILE A 212 11.07 5.27 31.40
C ILE A 212 10.72 4.25 32.47
N ASP A 213 10.32 4.73 33.65
CA ASP A 213 10.01 3.91 34.82
C ASP A 213 11.13 2.92 35.21
N GLY A 214 12.38 3.34 35.01
CA GLY A 214 13.58 2.54 35.27
C GLY A 214 13.91 1.52 34.17
N GLY A 215 13.06 1.34 33.16
CA GLY A 215 13.37 0.58 31.95
C GLY A 215 14.11 1.45 30.94
N CYS A 216 15.35 1.11 30.61
CA CYS A 216 16.24 1.95 29.81
C CYS A 216 16.45 1.43 28.39
N GLN A 217 16.49 2.36 27.43
CA GLN A 217 16.83 2.11 26.04
C GLN A 217 17.87 3.13 25.57
N THR A 218 18.90 2.66 24.88
CA THR A 218 19.90 3.53 24.25
C THR A 218 19.46 3.90 22.84
N ILE A 219 19.54 5.19 22.51
CA ILE A 219 19.28 5.76 21.18
C ILE A 219 20.57 6.37 20.62
N ASP A 220 20.80 6.17 19.33
CA ASP A 220 21.96 6.73 18.63
C ASP A 220 21.60 8.06 18.00
N THR A 221 22.27 9.13 18.46
CA THR A 221 22.04 10.50 17.98
C THR A 221 23.08 10.98 16.98
N TYR A 222 23.90 10.06 16.46
CA TYR A 222 24.90 10.36 15.44
C TYR A 222 24.26 10.50 14.06
N SER A 223 24.55 11.60 13.37
CA SER A 223 24.40 11.72 11.90
C SER A 223 25.64 12.38 11.29
N THR A 224 25.87 12.18 10.00
CA THR A 224 26.95 12.86 9.25
C THR A 224 26.65 14.33 8.96
N ALA A 225 25.38 14.75 9.09
CA ALA A 225 24.90 16.11 8.94
C ALA A 225 24.04 16.52 10.14
N LEU A 226 23.71 17.80 10.26
CA LEU A 226 22.74 18.26 11.25
C LEU A 226 21.33 17.96 10.76
N GLU A 227 20.62 17.12 11.50
CA GLU A 227 19.21 16.83 11.32
C GLU A 227 18.50 17.21 12.62
N VAL A 228 17.33 17.83 12.53
CA VAL A 228 16.54 18.32 13.67
C VAL A 228 15.12 17.77 13.56
N MET A 229 14.35 17.86 14.65
CA MET A 229 12.99 17.30 14.72
C MET A 229 12.92 15.83 14.30
N GLN A 230 13.93 15.03 14.65
CA GLN A 230 13.96 13.60 14.37
C GLN A 230 13.26 12.85 15.50
N PRO A 231 12.05 12.31 15.30
CA PRO A 231 11.31 11.74 16.41
C PRO A 231 11.76 10.32 16.72
N PHE A 232 11.63 9.96 17.99
CA PHE A 232 11.81 8.61 18.47
C PHE A 232 10.70 8.29 19.46
N ASN A 233 9.95 7.23 19.16
CA ASN A 233 8.72 6.89 19.86
C ASN A 233 8.96 5.80 20.90
N PHE A 234 8.49 6.05 22.11
CA PHE A 234 8.29 5.06 23.16
C PHE A 234 6.79 4.82 23.30
N VAL A 235 6.35 3.61 22.94
CA VAL A 235 4.94 3.22 22.90
C VAL A 235 4.63 2.21 23.99
N ASN A 236 3.34 1.96 24.24
CA ASN A 236 2.85 0.98 25.22
C ASN A 236 3.29 1.24 26.67
N LEU A 237 3.41 2.52 27.07
CA LEU A 237 3.85 2.87 28.43
C LEU A 237 2.83 2.43 29.49
N GLY A 238 1.57 2.25 29.11
CA GLY A 238 0.48 1.90 30.02
C GLY A 238 -0.39 3.13 30.31
N SER A 239 -1.26 3.05 31.30
CA SER A 239 -2.04 4.21 31.77
C SER A 239 -1.50 4.65 33.13
N GLY A 240 -1.22 5.95 33.28
CA GLY A 240 -0.74 6.52 34.52
C GLY A 240 0.40 7.49 34.28
N ASP A 241 1.06 7.84 35.38
CA ASP A 241 2.22 8.72 35.37
C ASP A 241 3.49 7.91 35.10
N HIS A 242 4.32 8.41 34.20
CA HIS A 242 5.61 7.81 33.84
C HIS A 242 6.75 8.78 34.14
N VAL A 243 7.85 8.26 34.68
CA VAL A 243 9.06 9.03 34.93
C VAL A 243 10.05 8.79 33.81
N VAL A 244 10.44 9.88 33.13
CA VAL A 244 11.40 9.84 32.03
C VAL A 244 12.71 10.47 32.48
N VAL A 245 13.81 9.76 32.26
CA VAL A 245 15.17 10.26 32.47
C VAL A 245 15.98 10.04 31.21
N ILE A 246 16.65 11.08 30.76
CA ILE A 246 17.49 11.08 29.56
C ILE A 246 18.92 11.39 29.99
N SER A 247 19.86 10.52 29.65
CA SER A 247 21.28 10.63 30.05
C SER A 247 22.21 10.53 28.86
N ARG A 248 23.35 11.22 28.92
CA ARG A 248 24.43 11.04 27.94
C ARG A 248 25.24 9.79 28.23
N VAL A 249 25.41 8.92 27.23
CA VAL A 249 26.22 7.69 27.33
C VAL A 249 27.57 7.86 26.62
N SER A 250 27.57 8.43 25.41
CA SER A 250 28.79 8.62 24.62
C SER A 250 28.73 9.90 23.78
N GLY A 251 29.61 10.03 22.78
CA GLY A 251 29.77 11.27 22.02
C GLY A 251 30.44 12.37 22.83
N SER A 252 30.60 13.56 22.25
CA SER A 252 31.14 14.75 22.94
C SER A 252 30.05 15.70 23.44
N LEU A 253 28.83 15.55 22.92
CA LEU A 253 27.66 16.38 23.22
C LEU A 253 26.39 15.49 23.24
N MET A 254 25.35 15.90 23.96
CA MET A 254 23.96 15.46 23.79
C MET A 254 23.07 16.67 23.49
N ALA A 255 21.94 16.49 22.82
CA ALA A 255 20.99 17.57 22.56
C ALA A 255 19.53 17.08 22.63
N LEU A 256 18.63 17.98 23.00
CA LEU A 256 17.18 17.83 23.01
C LEU A 256 16.56 18.94 22.16
N ASP A 257 15.49 18.62 21.46
CA ASP A 257 14.73 19.53 20.60
C ASP A 257 13.31 19.68 21.19
N GLY A 258 12.46 18.67 21.03
CA GLY A 258 11.08 18.71 21.52
C GLY A 258 10.62 17.42 22.19
N ILE A 259 9.61 17.54 23.05
CA ILE A 259 8.99 16.44 23.79
C ILE A 259 7.50 16.44 23.47
N GLU A 260 6.98 15.30 23.02
CA GLU A 260 5.55 15.15 22.74
C GLU A 260 4.99 13.99 23.56
N VAL A 261 4.04 14.33 24.43
CA VAL A 261 3.31 13.40 25.28
C VAL A 261 1.96 13.13 24.64
N ILE A 262 1.68 11.87 24.37
CA ILE A 262 0.43 11.47 23.73
C ILE A 262 -0.30 10.52 24.68
N SER A 263 -1.46 10.94 25.15
CA SER A 263 -2.47 10.04 25.72
C SER A 263 -3.56 9.90 24.66
N PRO A 264 -3.63 8.79 23.91
CA PRO A 264 -4.83 8.55 23.14
C PRO A 264 -6.01 8.54 24.12
N ALA A 265 -7.09 9.25 23.79
CA ALA A 265 -8.37 9.12 24.49
C ALA A 265 -8.65 7.63 24.73
N PRO A 266 -9.34 7.21 25.80
CA PRO A 266 -9.60 5.79 26.05
C PRO A 266 -10.24 5.18 24.79
N LEU A 267 -9.42 4.49 23.99
CA LEU A 267 -9.87 3.91 22.74
C LEU A 267 -10.75 2.76 23.15
N SER A 268 -12.03 2.84 22.80
CA SER A 268 -12.90 1.68 22.98
C SER A 268 -12.35 0.57 22.09
N THR A 269 -12.14 -0.60 22.69
CA THR A 269 -11.60 -1.75 21.96
C THR A 269 -12.50 -2.04 20.76
N LEU A 270 -11.90 -2.13 19.58
CA LEU A 270 -12.62 -2.48 18.36
C LEU A 270 -13.22 -3.88 18.53
N MET A 271 -14.56 -3.94 18.56
CA MET A 271 -15.35 -5.16 18.73
C MET A 271 -16.36 -5.24 17.57
N GLY A 272 -16.11 -6.13 16.62
CA GLY A 272 -16.83 -6.20 15.33
C GLY A 272 -15.96 -6.87 14.26
N SER A 273 -16.46 -6.94 13.03
CA SER A 273 -15.77 -7.65 11.94
C SER A 273 -14.87 -6.76 11.07
N ARG A 274 -15.22 -5.48 10.88
CA ARG A 274 -14.48 -4.55 10.01
C ARG A 274 -14.66 -3.10 10.46
N PHE A 275 -13.60 -2.31 10.36
CA PHE A 275 -13.55 -0.91 10.75
C PHE A 275 -12.75 -0.09 9.71
N GLU A 276 -13.37 0.97 9.21
CA GLU A 276 -12.73 1.92 8.28
C GLU A 276 -11.68 2.78 9.00
N GLU A 277 -10.70 3.30 8.27
CA GLU A 277 -9.70 4.28 8.71
C GLU A 277 -10.26 5.57 9.30
N SER A 278 -11.53 5.88 8.98
CA SER A 278 -12.29 6.97 9.59
C SER A 278 -12.85 6.66 10.98
N ASN A 279 -12.71 5.43 11.48
CA ASN A 279 -13.23 5.04 12.79
C ASN A 279 -12.61 5.89 13.90
N PRO A 280 -13.41 6.46 14.83
CA PRO A 280 -12.90 7.34 15.88
C PRO A 280 -11.99 6.64 16.90
N ASN A 281 -11.97 5.30 16.93
CA ASN A 281 -11.06 4.52 17.77
C ASN A 281 -9.77 4.11 17.05
N ILE A 282 -9.57 4.54 15.79
CA ILE A 282 -8.31 4.41 15.06
C ILE A 282 -7.63 5.78 15.07
N TYR A 283 -6.63 5.89 15.91
CA TYR A 283 -5.88 7.13 16.12
C TYR A 283 -4.69 7.21 15.16
N ARG A 284 -4.34 8.42 14.74
CA ARG A 284 -3.29 8.67 13.74
C ARG A 284 -2.46 9.88 14.17
N THR A 285 -1.14 9.78 14.07
CA THR A 285 -0.18 10.88 14.30
C THR A 285 0.76 11.02 13.11
N GLY A 286 1.38 12.20 12.99
CA GLY A 286 2.08 12.63 11.78
C GLY A 286 1.13 13.19 10.72
N ASP A 287 1.69 13.58 9.57
CA ASP A 287 0.93 14.23 8.51
C ASP A 287 0.18 13.21 7.62
N TRP A 288 -1.12 13.03 7.86
CA TRP A 288 -1.97 12.16 7.04
C TRP A 288 -2.84 12.94 6.06
N VAL A 289 -2.89 12.46 4.82
CA VAL A 289 -3.74 12.98 3.74
C VAL A 289 -4.86 11.98 3.46
N THR A 290 -6.09 12.48 3.38
CA THR A 290 -7.26 11.70 2.95
C THR A 290 -7.47 11.85 1.44
N TYR A 291 -7.66 10.73 0.75
CA TYR A 291 -7.93 10.66 -0.69
C TYR A 291 -9.26 9.95 -0.95
N ALA A 292 -10.21 10.65 -1.57
CA ALA A 292 -11.50 10.07 -1.93
C ALA A 292 -11.39 9.30 -3.25
N ASN A 293 -11.72 8.01 -3.23
CA ASN A 293 -11.69 7.12 -4.39
C ASN A 293 -12.62 5.93 -4.15
N THR A 294 -13.24 5.37 -5.18
CA THR A 294 -14.16 4.23 -5.05
C THR A 294 -13.47 2.87 -4.90
N GLY A 295 -12.15 2.79 -5.11
CA GLY A 295 -11.36 1.56 -4.93
C GLY A 295 -11.20 1.11 -3.47
N PRO A 296 -10.76 1.99 -2.55
CA PRO A 296 -10.76 1.76 -1.12
C PRO A 296 -12.14 1.46 -0.54
N SER A 297 -12.16 0.85 0.65
CA SER A 297 -13.41 0.67 1.38
C SER A 297 -13.91 1.98 1.93
N GLY A 298 -15.23 2.11 2.07
CA GLY A 298 -15.84 3.38 2.49
C GLY A 298 -15.67 4.54 1.50
N GLY A 299 -14.99 4.34 0.37
CA GLY A 299 -14.74 5.37 -0.64
C GLY A 299 -13.61 6.33 -0.31
N GLN A 300 -12.77 6.01 0.69
CA GLN A 300 -11.69 6.87 1.16
C GLN A 300 -10.44 6.04 1.48
N LEU A 301 -9.27 6.63 1.29
CA LEU A 301 -7.98 6.12 1.72
C LEU A 301 -7.28 7.18 2.55
N VAL A 302 -6.52 6.79 3.57
CA VAL A 302 -5.53 7.68 4.19
C VAL A 302 -4.11 7.24 3.85
N TYR A 303 -3.26 8.20 3.54
CA TYR A 303 -1.86 7.94 3.24
C TYR A 303 -0.99 9.07 3.79
N SER A 304 0.30 8.79 3.99
CA SER A 304 1.24 9.75 4.56
C SER A 304 2.59 9.68 3.86
N TYR A 305 3.21 10.85 3.68
CA TYR A 305 4.61 11.01 3.27
C TYR A 305 5.55 11.18 4.46
N ASP A 306 5.00 11.34 5.66
CA ASP A 306 5.78 11.53 6.88
C ASP A 306 6.44 10.19 7.26
N SER A 307 7.77 10.22 7.42
CA SER A 307 8.54 9.06 7.86
C SER A 307 8.18 8.61 9.27
N ASN A 308 7.45 9.44 10.02
CA ASN A 308 7.07 9.22 11.41
C ASN A 308 5.57 8.97 11.56
N ALA A 309 4.84 8.88 10.44
CA ALA A 309 3.42 8.59 10.43
C ALA A 309 3.11 7.30 11.19
N THR A 310 2.18 7.41 12.13
CA THR A 310 1.77 6.30 12.99
C THR A 310 0.25 6.15 13.01
N VAL A 311 -0.23 4.91 13.05
CA VAL A 311 -1.63 4.54 13.32
C VAL A 311 -1.66 3.69 14.59
N TYR A 312 -2.62 3.95 15.48
CA TYR A 312 -2.75 3.25 16.76
C TYR A 312 -4.20 2.91 17.09
N PHE A 313 -4.46 1.67 17.51
CA PHE A 313 -5.78 1.21 17.95
C PHE A 313 -5.70 -0.04 18.83
N ARG A 314 -6.81 -0.39 19.49
CA ARG A 314 -6.95 -1.61 20.30
C ARG A 314 -7.93 -2.59 19.71
N VAL A 315 -7.60 -3.87 19.76
CA VAL A 315 -8.46 -4.97 19.29
C VAL A 315 -8.68 -6.00 20.39
N LEU A 316 -9.82 -6.68 20.37
CA LEU A 316 -10.09 -7.81 21.26
C LEU A 316 -9.87 -9.12 20.50
N GLY A 317 -8.78 -9.81 20.82
CA GLY A 317 -8.63 -11.20 20.41
C GLY A 317 -9.49 -12.09 21.32
N ASN A 318 -10.32 -12.94 20.70
CA ASN A 318 -11.22 -13.81 21.45
C ASN A 318 -11.44 -15.13 20.72
N SER A 319 -10.79 -16.17 21.22
CA SER A 319 -10.87 -17.54 20.73
C SER A 319 -12.28 -18.13 20.73
N LEU A 320 -13.19 -17.63 21.58
CA LEU A 320 -14.60 -18.07 21.65
C LEU A 320 -15.51 -17.34 20.65
N MET A 321 -15.11 -16.15 20.17
CA MET A 321 -15.87 -15.34 19.19
C MET A 321 -15.28 -15.41 17.77
N GLY A 322 -14.23 -16.21 17.55
CA GLY A 322 -13.62 -16.41 16.23
C GLY A 322 -12.59 -15.35 15.82
N ALA A 323 -12.40 -14.28 16.60
CA ALA A 323 -11.39 -13.25 16.33
C ALA A 323 -9.98 -13.76 16.68
N ARG A 324 -9.34 -14.42 15.72
CA ARG A 324 -7.96 -14.95 15.82
C ARG A 324 -6.98 -14.23 14.90
N VAL A 325 -7.48 -13.38 14.03
CA VAL A 325 -6.69 -12.67 13.04
C VAL A 325 -7.11 -11.22 12.99
N LEU A 326 -6.12 -10.34 12.97
CA LEU A 326 -6.23 -8.96 12.51
C LEU A 326 -5.80 -8.92 11.04
N ALA A 327 -6.66 -8.43 10.15
CA ALA A 327 -6.26 -8.07 8.80
C ALA A 327 -6.15 -6.55 8.70
N VAL A 328 -4.98 -6.07 8.27
CA VAL A 328 -4.73 -4.66 7.94
C VAL A 328 -4.87 -4.51 6.44
N TYR A 329 -5.80 -3.65 6.01
CA TYR A 329 -6.02 -3.33 4.62
C TYR A 329 -5.19 -2.12 4.22
N HIS A 330 -4.50 -2.28 3.10
CA HIS A 330 -3.63 -1.26 2.55
C HIS A 330 -3.65 -1.31 1.03
N VAL A 331 -2.91 -0.39 0.42
CA VAL A 331 -2.79 -0.25 -1.03
C VAL A 331 -1.39 -0.64 -1.45
N LEU A 332 -1.30 -1.34 -2.58
CA LEU A 332 -0.05 -1.51 -3.31
C LEU A 332 -0.03 -0.52 -4.48
N TYR A 333 1.01 0.31 -4.55
CA TYR A 333 1.20 1.27 -5.65
C TYR A 333 2.70 1.43 -5.97
N PRO A 334 3.08 1.59 -7.24
CA PRO A 334 4.48 1.82 -7.59
C PRO A 334 5.07 3.03 -6.88
N GLY A 335 6.17 2.82 -6.14
CA GLY A 335 6.92 3.88 -5.46
C GLY A 335 6.44 4.20 -4.05
N PHE A 336 5.46 3.47 -3.51
CA PHE A 336 5.13 3.54 -2.09
C PHE A 336 6.18 2.78 -1.25
N GLY A 337 6.25 3.12 0.04
CA GLY A 337 7.21 2.57 0.98
C GLY A 337 6.76 1.26 1.62
N SER A 338 7.27 0.99 2.82
CA SER A 338 6.86 -0.10 3.70
C SER A 338 6.45 0.46 5.06
N MET A 339 5.44 -0.18 5.65
CA MET A 339 4.99 0.06 7.02
C MET A 339 5.38 -1.12 7.91
N GLU A 340 5.48 -0.90 9.21
CA GLU A 340 5.68 -1.93 10.22
C GLU A 340 4.42 -2.04 11.07
N VAL A 341 3.87 -3.24 11.21
CA VAL A 341 2.68 -3.53 12.03
C VAL A 341 3.13 -4.29 13.27
N CYS A 342 2.95 -3.70 14.44
CA CYS A 342 3.28 -4.28 15.73
C CYS A 342 2.01 -4.61 16.52
N ILE A 343 1.90 -5.84 17.04
CA ILE A 343 0.84 -6.26 17.96
C ILE A 343 1.51 -6.60 19.29
N ASP A 344 1.17 -5.87 20.36
CA ASP A 344 1.82 -5.98 21.68
C ASP A 344 3.37 -5.94 21.63
N GLY A 345 3.93 -5.22 20.64
CA GLY A 345 5.37 -5.10 20.41
C GLY A 345 5.98 -6.16 19.48
N ASP A 346 5.23 -7.19 19.07
CA ASP A 346 5.67 -8.13 18.04
C ASP A 346 5.41 -7.55 16.65
N CYS A 347 6.48 -7.17 15.96
CA CYS A 347 6.43 -6.38 14.72
C CYS A 347 6.68 -7.20 13.45
N GLN A 348 5.97 -6.84 12.38
CA GLN A 348 6.14 -7.40 11.03
C GLN A 348 6.07 -6.29 9.97
N SER A 349 7.01 -6.32 9.02
CA SER A 349 7.04 -5.38 7.90
C SER A 349 6.02 -5.76 6.82
N VAL A 350 5.32 -4.75 6.29
CA VAL A 350 4.32 -4.84 5.22
C VAL A 350 4.64 -3.83 4.13
N SER A 351 4.78 -4.30 2.89
CA SER A 351 5.03 -3.42 1.75
C SER A 351 3.77 -2.72 1.28
N ASN A 352 3.84 -1.41 1.03
CA ASN A 352 2.88 -0.68 0.19
C ASN A 352 3.34 -0.56 -1.26
N ASN A 353 4.54 -1.05 -1.61
CA ASN A 353 5.04 -1.04 -2.97
C ASN A 353 4.52 -2.23 -3.79
N GLY A 354 3.99 -1.97 -4.98
CA GLY A 354 3.58 -3.01 -5.94
C GLY A 354 3.80 -2.59 -7.38
N ALA A 355 3.88 -3.55 -8.30
CA ALA A 355 4.11 -3.28 -9.73
C ALA A 355 2.96 -2.53 -10.40
N MET A 356 1.74 -2.64 -9.86
CA MET A 356 0.54 -1.97 -10.32
C MET A 356 -0.35 -1.61 -9.12
N LEU A 357 -1.28 -0.69 -9.31
CA LEU A 357 -2.24 -0.29 -8.29
C LEU A 357 -3.15 -1.47 -7.89
N GLN A 358 -3.14 -1.83 -6.62
CA GLN A 358 -4.07 -2.81 -6.04
C GLN A 358 -4.70 -2.23 -4.78
N TRP A 359 -6.02 -2.10 -4.81
CA TRP A 359 -6.82 -1.66 -3.66
C TRP A 359 -7.12 -2.82 -2.73
N GLN A 360 -7.40 -2.51 -1.46
CA GLN A 360 -7.94 -3.47 -0.49
C GLN A 360 -7.07 -4.72 -0.32
N VAL A 361 -5.74 -4.56 -0.31
CA VAL A 361 -4.80 -5.67 -0.11
C VAL A 361 -4.73 -5.98 1.39
N PRO A 362 -5.08 -7.20 1.83
CA PRO A 362 -5.05 -7.55 3.25
C PRO A 362 -3.70 -8.16 3.64
N SER A 363 -3.15 -7.71 4.76
CA SER A 363 -2.05 -8.36 5.48
C SER A 363 -2.56 -8.89 6.82
N SER A 364 -2.41 -10.19 7.07
CA SER A 364 -3.03 -10.89 8.21
C SER A 364 -2.04 -11.21 9.32
N PHE A 365 -2.42 -10.91 10.57
CA PHE A 365 -1.63 -11.11 11.77
C PHE A 365 -2.38 -11.94 12.81
N PRO A 366 -1.74 -12.91 13.47
CA PRO A 366 -2.39 -13.68 14.54
C PRO A 366 -2.66 -12.80 15.77
N LEU A 367 -3.77 -13.08 16.45
CA LEU A 367 -4.16 -12.44 17.71
C LEU A 367 -4.14 -13.46 18.85
N SER A 368 -3.60 -13.04 20.00
CA SER A 368 -3.73 -13.71 21.29
C SER A 368 -5.09 -13.46 21.94
N ASP A 369 -5.47 -14.21 22.97
CA ASP A 369 -6.70 -13.94 23.73
C ASP A 369 -6.51 -12.71 24.63
N GLY A 370 -7.48 -11.79 24.60
CA GLY A 370 -7.45 -10.55 25.37
C GLY A 370 -7.38 -9.29 24.52
N VAL A 371 -7.31 -8.14 25.18
CA VAL A 371 -7.12 -6.84 24.52
C VAL A 371 -5.66 -6.75 24.09
N GLN A 372 -5.44 -6.39 22.83
CA GLN A 372 -4.11 -6.21 22.23
C GLN A 372 -3.98 -4.79 21.67
N ASP A 373 -2.81 -4.21 21.85
CA ASP A 373 -2.43 -2.91 21.31
C ASP A 373 -1.81 -3.11 19.93
N VAL A 374 -2.28 -2.34 18.95
CA VAL A 374 -1.80 -2.38 17.57
C VAL A 374 -1.21 -1.03 17.19
N VAL A 375 0.03 -1.04 16.74
CA VAL A 375 0.76 0.13 16.25
C VAL A 375 1.18 -0.14 14.81
N ILE A 376 0.93 0.81 13.90
CA ILE A 376 1.43 0.76 12.52
C ILE A 376 2.31 1.99 12.32
N THR A 377 3.56 1.81 11.92
CA THR A 377 4.52 2.91 11.71
C THR A 377 5.09 2.91 10.29
N SER A 378 5.43 4.09 9.77
CA SER A 378 6.22 4.21 8.54
C SER A 378 7.66 3.73 8.78
N GLN A 379 8.24 3.03 7.80
CA GLN A 379 9.66 2.65 7.84
C GLN A 379 10.57 3.66 7.10
N GLY A 380 10.04 4.83 6.70
CA GLY A 380 10.81 5.88 6.04
C GLY A 380 11.30 5.55 4.62
N THR A 381 10.82 4.47 4.02
CA THR A 381 11.23 4.01 2.67
C THR A 381 10.40 4.60 1.53
N GLY A 382 9.41 5.43 1.85
CA GLY A 382 8.45 6.02 0.91
C GLY A 382 7.09 6.25 1.60
N PRO A 383 6.08 6.76 0.89
CA PRO A 383 4.76 6.98 1.47
C PRO A 383 4.07 5.67 1.84
N ILE A 384 3.33 5.67 2.94
CA ILE A 384 2.53 4.53 3.40
C ILE A 384 1.04 4.83 3.26
N ALA A 385 0.22 3.79 3.08
CA ALA A 385 -1.22 3.90 2.93
C ALA A 385 -1.95 2.87 3.79
N PHE A 386 -3.01 3.32 4.44
CA PHE A 386 -3.85 2.54 5.33
C PHE A 386 -5.32 2.80 4.98
N ASP A 387 -6.13 1.74 4.98
CA ASP A 387 -7.50 1.78 4.46
C ASP A 387 -8.50 1.31 5.51
N ALA A 388 -8.29 0.12 6.08
CA ALA A 388 -9.21 -0.43 7.06
C ALA A 388 -8.56 -1.54 7.87
N VAL A 389 -9.27 -2.03 8.88
CA VAL A 389 -8.92 -3.25 9.61
C VAL A 389 -10.11 -4.19 9.71
N ALA A 390 -9.85 -5.49 9.70
CA ALA A 390 -10.85 -6.52 9.95
C ALA A 390 -10.40 -7.47 11.06
N LEU A 391 -11.37 -7.93 11.84
CA LEU A 391 -11.19 -8.86 12.96
C LEU A 391 -12.06 -10.09 12.74
N GLY A 392 -11.47 -11.27 12.87
CA GLY A 392 -12.22 -12.52 12.70
C GLY A 392 -11.34 -13.73 12.50
N SER A 393 -11.90 -14.73 11.83
CA SER A 393 -11.22 -15.95 11.43
C SER A 393 -11.05 -15.99 9.92
N LYS A 394 -9.96 -16.59 9.46
CA LYS A 394 -9.87 -17.02 8.06
C LYS A 394 -10.97 -18.07 7.79
N PRO A 395 -11.53 -18.13 6.57
CA PRO A 395 -12.60 -19.06 6.26
C PRO A 395 -12.17 -20.52 6.43
N SER A 396 -13.14 -21.40 6.64
CA SER A 396 -12.88 -22.84 6.57
C SER A 396 -12.55 -23.24 5.14
N PRO A 397 -11.58 -24.15 4.92
CA PRO A 397 -11.20 -24.55 3.58
C PRO A 397 -12.32 -25.31 2.87
N PRO A 398 -12.45 -25.17 1.54
CA PRO A 398 -13.34 -26.02 0.74
C PRO A 398 -12.90 -27.49 0.83
N SER A 399 -13.83 -28.41 0.60
CA SER A 399 -13.54 -29.85 0.64
C SER A 399 -14.19 -30.60 -0.52
N ASN A 400 -13.85 -31.88 -0.68
CA ASN A 400 -14.37 -32.74 -1.76
C ASN A 400 -14.24 -32.13 -3.17
N LEU A 401 -13.15 -31.40 -3.42
CA LEU A 401 -12.85 -30.89 -4.76
C LEU A 401 -12.69 -32.10 -5.70
N SER A 402 -13.46 -32.09 -6.77
CA SER A 402 -13.38 -33.04 -7.87
C SER A 402 -13.40 -32.27 -9.18
N GLY A 403 -12.79 -32.85 -10.21
CA GLY A 403 -12.84 -32.31 -11.55
C GLY A 403 -13.13 -33.40 -12.56
N SER A 404 -13.82 -33.03 -13.63
CA SER A 404 -14.10 -33.89 -14.77
C SER A 404 -13.84 -33.13 -16.06
N SER A 405 -13.33 -33.81 -17.07
CA SER A 405 -13.30 -33.29 -18.44
C SER A 405 -14.48 -33.90 -19.18
N SER A 406 -15.37 -33.05 -19.70
CA SER A 406 -16.58 -33.45 -20.44
C SER A 406 -16.50 -33.09 -21.92
N GLN A 407 -15.57 -32.18 -22.26
CA GLN A 407 -15.30 -31.71 -23.62
C GLN A 407 -13.82 -31.27 -23.72
N PRO A 408 -13.21 -31.30 -24.92
CA PRO A 408 -11.80 -31.01 -25.05
C PRO A 408 -11.43 -29.60 -24.63
N TYR A 409 -10.27 -29.42 -24.00
CA TYR A 409 -9.84 -28.14 -23.42
C TYR A 409 -10.77 -27.59 -22.33
N HIS A 410 -11.53 -28.45 -21.66
CA HIS A 410 -12.32 -28.03 -20.51
C HIS A 410 -12.16 -28.95 -19.33
N VAL A 411 -12.11 -28.34 -18.14
CA VAL A 411 -12.22 -29.05 -16.86
C VAL A 411 -13.31 -28.38 -16.03
N ASP A 412 -14.38 -29.13 -15.78
CA ASP A 412 -15.45 -28.74 -14.86
C ASP A 412 -15.05 -29.16 -13.44
N LEU A 413 -14.90 -28.18 -12.55
CA LEU A 413 -14.59 -28.38 -11.15
C LEU A 413 -15.84 -28.23 -10.31
N GLN A 414 -15.95 -29.07 -9.28
CA GLN A 414 -16.98 -28.99 -8.25
C GLN A 414 -16.37 -29.25 -6.88
N TRP A 415 -16.79 -28.50 -5.86
CA TRP A 415 -16.37 -28.69 -4.47
C TRP A 415 -17.54 -28.55 -3.49
N THR A 416 -17.29 -28.91 -2.23
CA THR A 416 -18.18 -28.62 -1.11
C THR A 416 -17.71 -27.35 -0.41
N ASP A 417 -18.62 -26.40 -0.28
CA ASP A 417 -18.41 -25.23 0.57
C ASP A 417 -18.38 -25.65 2.05
N GLY A 418 -17.26 -25.37 2.71
CA GLY A 418 -17.06 -25.64 4.12
C GLY A 418 -17.17 -24.39 4.99
N SER A 419 -17.37 -23.23 4.38
CA SER A 419 -17.36 -21.92 5.01
C SER A 419 -18.77 -21.31 5.02
N SER A 420 -18.98 -20.32 5.88
CA SER A 420 -20.22 -19.53 5.91
C SER A 420 -19.96 -18.03 5.97
N ASP A 421 -18.70 -17.64 6.00
CA ASP A 421 -18.19 -16.28 6.18
C ASP A 421 -17.24 -15.87 5.06
N GLU A 422 -17.21 -16.61 3.95
CA GLU A 422 -16.42 -16.31 2.76
C GLU A 422 -17.08 -15.28 1.86
N ARG A 423 -16.26 -14.45 1.23
CA ARG A 423 -16.66 -13.58 0.12
C ARG A 423 -16.60 -14.30 -1.23
N GLY A 424 -15.84 -15.38 -1.30
CA GLY A 424 -15.69 -16.17 -2.52
C GLY A 424 -14.58 -17.21 -2.45
N PHE A 425 -14.25 -17.76 -3.60
CA PHE A 425 -13.25 -18.81 -3.77
C PHE A 425 -12.25 -18.44 -4.86
N ARG A 426 -10.98 -18.77 -4.65
CA ARG A 426 -9.90 -18.66 -5.64
C ARG A 426 -9.54 -20.04 -6.14
N ILE A 427 -9.46 -20.18 -7.46
CA ILE A 427 -9.20 -21.45 -8.14
C ILE A 427 -7.77 -21.42 -8.67
N PHE A 428 -7.02 -22.48 -8.39
CA PHE A 428 -5.63 -22.64 -8.79
C PHE A 428 -5.46 -23.87 -9.66
N ARG A 429 -4.69 -23.73 -10.74
CA ARG A 429 -4.16 -24.81 -11.58
C ARG A 429 -2.64 -24.80 -11.48
N ASP A 430 -2.05 -25.92 -11.12
CA ASP A 430 -0.59 -26.10 -10.98
C ASP A 430 0.08 -25.02 -10.11
N GLY A 431 -0.64 -24.58 -9.07
CA GLY A 431 -0.20 -23.57 -8.12
C GLY A 431 -0.43 -22.12 -8.57
N GLN A 432 -0.89 -21.86 -9.80
CA GLN A 432 -1.21 -20.53 -10.29
C GLN A 432 -2.71 -20.27 -10.23
N GLN A 433 -3.13 -19.09 -9.76
CA GLN A 433 -4.54 -18.71 -9.75
C GLN A 433 -5.04 -18.48 -11.18
N ILE A 434 -6.10 -19.20 -11.57
CA ILE A 434 -6.72 -19.11 -12.90
C ILE A 434 -8.08 -18.41 -12.89
N GLY A 435 -8.68 -18.23 -11.71
CA GLY A 435 -9.99 -17.59 -11.59
C GLY A 435 -10.42 -17.39 -10.15
N ALA A 436 -11.53 -16.67 -9.98
CA ALA A 436 -12.22 -16.52 -8.70
C ALA A 436 -13.74 -16.47 -8.93
N VAL A 437 -14.49 -16.95 -7.95
CA VAL A 437 -15.97 -16.94 -7.95
C VAL A 437 -16.49 -16.36 -6.64
N GLY A 438 -17.72 -15.85 -6.64
CA GLY A 438 -18.35 -15.27 -5.46
C GLY A 438 -18.69 -16.29 -4.36
N ALA A 439 -19.14 -15.78 -3.22
CA ALA A 439 -19.56 -16.59 -2.07
C ALA A 439 -20.60 -17.65 -2.45
N ASN A 440 -20.59 -18.80 -1.76
CA ASN A 440 -21.46 -19.96 -1.99
C ASN A 440 -21.39 -20.60 -3.41
N VAL A 441 -20.57 -20.10 -4.33
CA VAL A 441 -20.37 -20.75 -5.63
C VAL A 441 -19.49 -21.97 -5.44
N THR A 442 -19.95 -23.12 -5.91
CA THR A 442 -19.31 -24.44 -5.69
C THR A 442 -18.84 -25.12 -6.97
N THR A 443 -18.81 -24.38 -8.08
CA THR A 443 -18.40 -24.88 -9.40
C THR A 443 -17.57 -23.85 -10.15
N PHE A 444 -16.67 -24.32 -11.02
CA PHE A 444 -15.87 -23.48 -11.93
C PHE A 444 -15.48 -24.30 -13.16
N THR A 445 -15.58 -23.72 -14.35
CA THR A 445 -15.10 -24.36 -15.58
C THR A 445 -13.81 -23.67 -16.03
N ASP A 446 -12.71 -24.42 -16.05
CA ASP A 446 -11.47 -24.03 -16.71
C ASP A 446 -11.62 -24.29 -18.20
N THR A 447 -11.49 -23.26 -19.04
CA THR A 447 -11.69 -23.31 -20.49
C THR A 447 -10.40 -23.25 -21.30
N LEU A 448 -9.24 -23.16 -20.64
CA LEU A 448 -7.93 -23.08 -21.29
C LEU A 448 -6.86 -23.97 -20.62
N PRO A 449 -7.13 -25.25 -20.26
CA PRO A 449 -6.10 -26.19 -19.83
C PRO A 449 -5.43 -26.87 -21.02
N ASP A 450 -4.15 -27.19 -20.87
CA ASP A 450 -3.40 -27.95 -21.87
C ASP A 450 -3.91 -29.40 -21.86
N CYS A 451 -4.63 -29.82 -22.89
CA CYS A 451 -5.20 -31.16 -22.90
C CYS A 451 -4.14 -32.26 -22.95
N GLY A 452 -4.49 -33.45 -22.48
CA GLY A 452 -3.61 -34.62 -22.46
C GLY A 452 -2.48 -34.54 -21.43
N THR A 453 -2.33 -33.39 -20.76
CA THR A 453 -1.39 -33.18 -19.66
C THR A 453 -2.11 -33.31 -18.33
N LEU A 454 -1.46 -33.93 -17.34
CA LEU A 454 -2.03 -34.01 -16.00
C LEU A 454 -1.91 -32.66 -15.30
N HIS A 455 -3.06 -32.06 -14.98
CA HIS A 455 -3.14 -30.83 -14.19
C HIS A 455 -3.60 -31.11 -12.76
N SER A 456 -3.09 -30.30 -11.84
CA SER A 456 -3.48 -30.29 -10.44
C SER A 456 -4.32 -29.06 -10.12
N TYR A 457 -5.47 -29.27 -9.48
CA TYR A 457 -6.40 -28.21 -9.10
C TYR A 457 -6.57 -28.14 -7.59
N THR A 458 -6.61 -26.92 -7.06
CA THR A 458 -6.94 -26.63 -5.65
C THR A 458 -7.80 -25.38 -5.56
N VAL A 459 -8.63 -25.31 -4.52
CA VAL A 459 -9.49 -24.14 -4.26
C VAL A 459 -9.24 -23.63 -2.84
N GLN A 460 -9.24 -22.31 -2.68
CA GLN A 460 -9.17 -21.64 -1.37
C GLN A 460 -10.38 -20.73 -1.20
N ALA A 461 -11.01 -20.76 -0.03
CA ALA A 461 -12.00 -19.77 0.36
C ALA A 461 -11.29 -18.49 0.84
N TYR A 462 -11.88 -17.32 0.63
CA TYR A 462 -11.35 -16.06 1.14
C TYR A 462 -12.44 -15.17 1.73
N ASN A 463 -12.11 -14.45 2.79
CA ASN A 463 -12.93 -13.40 3.39
C ASN A 463 -12.06 -12.19 3.74
N ASP A 464 -12.59 -11.32 4.60
CA ASP A 464 -11.86 -10.11 5.00
C ASP A 464 -10.65 -10.35 5.90
N CYS A 465 -10.58 -11.51 6.54
CA CYS A 465 -9.49 -11.88 7.43
C CYS A 465 -8.38 -12.66 6.70
N GLY A 466 -8.57 -12.98 5.41
CA GLY A 466 -7.58 -13.63 4.54
C GLY A 466 -8.10 -14.90 3.88
N THR A 467 -7.17 -15.76 3.44
CA THR A 467 -7.45 -17.02 2.75
C THR A 467 -7.41 -18.23 3.67
N SER A 468 -8.28 -19.21 3.41
CA SER A 468 -8.20 -20.53 4.02
C SER A 468 -6.95 -21.30 3.58
N SER A 469 -6.68 -22.44 4.21
CA SER A 469 -5.82 -23.46 3.59
C SER A 469 -6.44 -23.96 2.27
N THR A 470 -5.67 -24.66 1.44
CA THR A 470 -6.18 -25.28 0.22
C THR A 470 -7.14 -26.42 0.53
N SER A 471 -8.09 -26.66 -0.37
CA SER A 471 -8.85 -27.91 -0.44
C SER A 471 -7.95 -29.13 -0.65
N ASN A 472 -8.55 -30.32 -0.73
CA ASN A 472 -7.88 -31.45 -1.36
C ASN A 472 -7.52 -31.12 -2.82
N THR A 473 -6.50 -31.79 -3.36
CA THR A 473 -6.11 -31.64 -4.77
C THR A 473 -6.96 -32.54 -5.65
N ALA A 474 -7.51 -32.00 -6.73
CA ALA A 474 -8.09 -32.78 -7.83
C ALA A 474 -7.07 -32.89 -8.96
N TYR A 475 -6.92 -34.10 -9.51
CA TYR A 475 -6.01 -34.41 -10.59
C TYR A 475 -6.84 -34.76 -11.82
N VAL A 476 -6.69 -33.97 -12.88
CA VAL A 476 -7.49 -34.13 -14.10
C VAL A 476 -6.56 -34.09 -15.31
N ILE A 477 -6.75 -35.01 -16.24
CA ILE A 477 -6.15 -34.93 -17.58
C ILE A 477 -7.28 -34.44 -18.49
N PRO A 478 -7.24 -33.19 -18.99
CA PRO A 478 -8.28 -32.70 -19.89
C PRO A 478 -8.27 -33.51 -21.18
N ASP A 479 -9.46 -33.80 -21.71
CA ASP A 479 -9.60 -34.52 -22.96
C ASP A 479 -9.05 -33.67 -24.12
N CYS A 480 -8.44 -34.33 -25.09
CA CYS A 480 -7.99 -33.70 -26.32
C CYS A 480 -8.98 -33.90 -27.45
N PRO A 481 -9.07 -32.96 -28.40
CA PRO A 481 -9.79 -33.20 -29.63
C PRO A 481 -9.20 -34.40 -30.38
N VAL A 482 -10.03 -35.03 -31.22
CA VAL A 482 -9.58 -36.14 -32.07
C VAL A 482 -8.36 -35.71 -32.91
N THR A 483 -7.35 -36.58 -32.99
CA THR A 483 -6.18 -36.37 -33.85
C THR A 483 -6.37 -37.10 -35.18
N LEU A 484 -6.28 -36.36 -36.27
CA LEU A 484 -6.40 -36.83 -37.64
C LEU A 484 -4.99 -37.06 -38.21
N ASP A 485 -4.67 -38.31 -38.52
CA ASP A 485 -3.46 -38.68 -39.26
C ASP A 485 -3.60 -38.29 -40.76
N PRO A 486 -2.56 -38.42 -41.60
CA PRO A 486 -2.69 -38.12 -43.02
C PRO A 486 -3.78 -38.95 -43.70
N GLY A 487 -4.75 -38.28 -44.32
CA GLY A 487 -5.98 -38.89 -44.83
C GLY A 487 -7.08 -37.86 -45.10
N SER A 488 -8.26 -38.34 -45.53
CA SER A 488 -9.43 -37.51 -45.77
C SER A 488 -10.58 -37.92 -44.85
N TYR A 489 -11.22 -36.94 -44.24
CA TYR A 489 -12.17 -37.06 -43.15
C TYR A 489 -13.38 -36.18 -43.43
N GLU A 490 -14.58 -36.75 -43.31
CA GLU A 490 -15.82 -35.99 -43.38
C GLU A 490 -16.06 -35.26 -42.06
N GLU A 491 -16.96 -34.29 -42.09
CA GLU A 491 -17.34 -33.43 -40.97
C GLU A 491 -17.90 -34.21 -39.76
N ASP A 492 -18.38 -35.44 -39.95
CA ASP A 492 -18.96 -36.29 -38.90
C ASP A 492 -17.97 -37.26 -38.22
N TYR A 493 -16.66 -37.16 -38.51
CA TYR A 493 -15.61 -38.08 -38.02
C TYR A 493 -15.33 -38.03 -36.49
N GLY A 494 -16.19 -37.37 -35.71
CA GLY A 494 -15.99 -37.17 -34.27
C GLY A 494 -15.16 -35.92 -33.94
N LEU A 495 -15.21 -34.91 -34.81
CA LEU A 495 -14.68 -33.58 -34.53
C LEU A 495 -15.46 -32.94 -33.37
N SER A 496 -14.82 -32.03 -32.63
CA SER A 496 -15.42 -31.44 -31.43
C SER A 496 -16.11 -30.13 -31.77
N TYR A 497 -17.42 -30.18 -31.95
CA TYR A 497 -18.27 -29.02 -32.27
C TYR A 497 -18.81 -28.35 -31.01
N THR A 498 -18.80 -27.02 -30.99
CA THR A 498 -19.49 -26.17 -30.00
C THR A 498 -20.47 -25.23 -30.69
N GLY A 499 -21.43 -24.69 -29.95
CA GLY A 499 -22.51 -23.87 -30.51
C GLY A 499 -23.50 -24.67 -31.36
N SER A 500 -24.35 -23.96 -32.09
CA SER A 500 -25.43 -24.58 -32.87
C SER A 500 -25.01 -24.87 -34.32
N TRP A 501 -24.97 -26.15 -34.71
CA TRP A 501 -24.69 -26.58 -36.08
C TRP A 501 -25.92 -27.25 -36.71
N GLY A 502 -26.20 -26.89 -37.96
CA GLY A 502 -27.15 -27.55 -38.84
C GLY A 502 -26.45 -28.48 -39.82
N THR A 503 -27.21 -29.41 -40.39
CA THR A 503 -26.72 -30.36 -41.39
C THR A 503 -27.50 -30.16 -42.68
N TYR A 504 -26.80 -29.96 -43.79
CA TYR A 504 -27.41 -29.99 -45.11
C TYR A 504 -27.20 -31.36 -45.74
N THR A 505 -28.19 -31.86 -46.50
CA THR A 505 -28.07 -33.11 -47.26
C THR A 505 -28.60 -32.91 -48.67
N GLY A 506 -27.76 -33.17 -49.67
CA GLY A 506 -28.07 -32.92 -51.07
C GLY A 506 -26.88 -33.17 -51.99
N VAL A 507 -27.11 -33.19 -53.29
CA VAL A 507 -26.05 -33.44 -54.28
C VAL A 507 -25.13 -32.22 -54.38
N GLY A 508 -23.82 -32.43 -54.22
CA GLY A 508 -22.83 -31.36 -54.34
C GLY A 508 -21.66 -31.49 -53.36
N PRO A 509 -21.91 -31.41 -52.04
CA PRO A 509 -20.92 -31.64 -50.99
C PRO A 509 -20.26 -33.02 -51.09
N SER A 510 -19.10 -33.18 -50.43
CA SER A 510 -18.53 -34.50 -50.15
C SER A 510 -19.54 -35.35 -49.39
N ALA A 511 -19.59 -36.66 -49.72
CA ALA A 511 -20.60 -37.58 -49.20
C ALA A 511 -22.08 -37.13 -49.31
N ASN A 512 -22.41 -36.07 -50.07
CA ASN A 512 -23.70 -35.40 -50.14
C ASN A 512 -24.18 -34.77 -48.80
N GLN A 513 -23.26 -34.44 -47.89
CA GLN A 513 -23.55 -33.80 -46.60
C GLN A 513 -22.51 -32.71 -46.30
N PHE A 514 -22.90 -31.68 -45.56
CA PHE A 514 -21.95 -30.78 -44.91
C PHE A 514 -22.59 -30.17 -43.65
N TYR A 515 -21.76 -29.73 -42.71
CA TYR A 515 -22.20 -29.05 -41.50
C TYR A 515 -22.08 -27.54 -41.69
N TYR A 516 -23.12 -26.82 -41.26
CA TYR A 516 -23.17 -25.36 -41.37
C TYR A 516 -23.62 -24.72 -40.08
N THR A 517 -23.20 -23.48 -39.86
CA THR A 517 -23.66 -22.71 -38.70
C THR A 517 -23.79 -21.24 -39.08
N GLY A 518 -24.80 -20.57 -38.51
CA GLY A 518 -24.90 -19.11 -38.46
C GLY A 518 -24.75 -18.56 -37.04
N ASP A 519 -24.44 -19.43 -36.07
CA ASP A 519 -24.17 -19.05 -34.68
C ASP A 519 -22.74 -18.53 -34.61
N THR A 520 -22.56 -17.26 -34.28
CA THR A 520 -21.24 -16.61 -34.20
C THR A 520 -20.44 -17.03 -32.98
N SER A 521 -21.01 -17.83 -32.07
CA SER A 521 -20.29 -18.48 -30.97
C SER A 521 -19.84 -19.91 -31.30
N ALA A 522 -20.25 -20.44 -32.45
CA ALA A 522 -19.97 -21.82 -32.83
C ALA A 522 -18.54 -22.01 -33.34
N SER A 523 -17.92 -23.11 -32.94
CA SER A 523 -16.61 -23.53 -33.42
C SER A 523 -16.53 -25.05 -33.59
N VAL A 524 -15.54 -25.51 -34.35
CA VAL A 524 -15.10 -26.91 -34.38
C VAL A 524 -13.62 -27.00 -34.10
N SER A 525 -13.22 -27.97 -33.28
CA SER A 525 -11.83 -28.21 -32.91
C SER A 525 -11.41 -29.66 -33.18
N PHE A 526 -10.19 -29.83 -33.68
CA PHE A 526 -9.54 -31.12 -33.91
C PHE A 526 -8.01 -30.94 -33.93
N ARG A 527 -7.28 -32.05 -33.94
CA ARG A 527 -5.83 -32.10 -34.09
C ARG A 527 -5.47 -32.73 -35.41
N ILE A 528 -4.34 -32.35 -35.99
CA ILE A 528 -3.80 -33.02 -37.18
C ILE A 528 -2.36 -33.47 -36.92
N ASN A 529 -1.97 -34.62 -37.45
CA ASN A 529 -0.60 -35.14 -37.43
C ASN A 529 -0.06 -35.18 -38.87
N GLY A 530 0.14 -34.00 -39.45
CA GLY A 530 0.53 -33.80 -40.84
C GLY A 530 1.16 -32.43 -41.04
N GLN A 531 1.74 -32.20 -42.23
CA GLN A 531 2.46 -30.95 -42.54
C GLN A 531 1.61 -29.93 -43.30
N SER A 532 0.42 -30.33 -43.78
CA SER A 532 -0.56 -29.44 -44.39
C SER A 532 -1.99 -29.87 -44.04
N LEU A 533 -2.88 -28.89 -43.97
CA LEU A 533 -4.33 -29.04 -43.83
C LEU A 533 -5.02 -28.49 -45.08
N VAL A 534 -5.94 -29.25 -45.66
CA VAL A 534 -6.84 -28.78 -46.70
C VAL A 534 -8.27 -28.80 -46.15
N LEU A 535 -8.87 -27.63 -46.05
CA LEU A 535 -10.25 -27.45 -45.62
C LEU A 535 -11.14 -27.28 -46.85
N TYR A 536 -12.02 -28.26 -47.10
CA TYR A 536 -13.04 -28.18 -48.12
C TYR A 536 -14.31 -27.53 -47.55
N GLN A 537 -14.78 -26.51 -48.24
CA GLN A 537 -15.86 -25.64 -47.78
C GLN A 537 -16.95 -25.54 -48.83
N THR A 538 -18.16 -25.26 -48.36
CA THR A 538 -19.23 -24.79 -49.24
C THR A 538 -19.23 -23.27 -49.24
N LEU A 539 -19.20 -22.66 -50.42
CA LEU A 539 -19.33 -21.21 -50.58
C LEU A 539 -20.73 -20.86 -51.07
N TYR A 540 -21.36 -19.83 -50.50
CA TYR A 540 -22.72 -19.42 -50.85
C TYR A 540 -23.00 -17.95 -50.56
N SER A 541 -24.06 -17.40 -51.15
CA SER A 541 -24.39 -15.98 -51.09
C SER A 541 -24.91 -15.50 -49.73
N GLY A 542 -25.06 -16.40 -48.75
CA GLY A 542 -25.40 -16.08 -47.37
C GLY A 542 -24.28 -16.39 -46.37
N PHE A 543 -23.10 -16.77 -46.88
CA PHE A 543 -21.97 -17.19 -46.07
C PHE A 543 -20.94 -16.06 -45.91
N GLY A 544 -20.13 -16.11 -44.86
CA GLY A 544 -19.22 -15.02 -44.47
C GLY A 544 -17.82 -15.50 -44.12
N TYR A 545 -17.23 -14.95 -43.07
CA TYR A 545 -15.88 -15.30 -42.64
C TYR A 545 -15.91 -16.46 -41.65
N ALA A 546 -15.04 -17.44 -41.87
CA ALA A 546 -14.57 -18.34 -40.82
C ALA A 546 -13.15 -17.92 -40.39
N GLN A 547 -12.84 -18.05 -39.10
CA GLN A 547 -11.48 -17.90 -38.60
C GLN A 547 -10.90 -19.29 -38.36
N VAL A 548 -9.77 -19.60 -38.98
CA VAL A 548 -9.04 -20.85 -38.76
C VAL A 548 -7.76 -20.53 -37.99
N CYS A 549 -7.65 -21.09 -36.80
CA CYS A 549 -6.46 -20.99 -35.97
C CYS A 549 -5.72 -22.32 -35.97
N ILE A 550 -4.43 -22.30 -36.31
CA ILE A 550 -3.52 -23.45 -36.23
C ILE A 550 -2.39 -23.09 -35.27
N ASP A 551 -2.24 -23.84 -34.18
CA ASP A 551 -1.26 -23.60 -33.10
C ASP A 551 -1.29 -22.16 -32.55
N GLY A 552 -2.49 -21.57 -32.48
CA GLY A 552 -2.72 -20.20 -32.04
C GLY A 552 -2.51 -19.12 -33.12
N GLY A 553 -1.92 -19.47 -34.27
CA GLY A 553 -1.84 -18.58 -35.44
C GLY A 553 -3.15 -18.59 -36.23
N CYS A 554 -3.84 -17.45 -36.30
CA CYS A 554 -5.18 -17.37 -36.91
C CYS A 554 -5.19 -16.69 -38.26
N GLN A 555 -5.99 -17.22 -39.18
CA GLN A 555 -6.26 -16.65 -40.50
C GLN A 555 -7.76 -16.68 -40.78
N TYR A 556 -8.28 -15.59 -41.35
CA TYR A 556 -9.65 -15.56 -41.85
C TYR A 556 -9.71 -16.16 -43.26
N ILE A 557 -10.74 -16.97 -43.48
CA ILE A 557 -11.11 -17.49 -44.79
C ILE A 557 -12.51 -16.98 -45.14
N TYR A 558 -12.66 -16.49 -46.36
CA TYR A 558 -13.91 -15.93 -46.84
C TYR A 558 -14.70 -16.97 -47.61
N THR A 559 -15.95 -17.21 -47.21
CA THR A 559 -16.78 -18.33 -47.69
C THR A 559 -17.98 -17.89 -48.52
N TYR A 560 -17.97 -16.65 -49.01
CA TYR A 560 -19.03 -16.09 -49.84
C TYR A 560 -18.78 -16.30 -51.34
N THR A 561 -19.84 -16.67 -52.06
CA THR A 561 -19.92 -16.57 -53.53
C THR A 561 -21.34 -16.26 -53.98
N PRO A 562 -21.56 -15.56 -55.12
CA PRO A 562 -22.90 -15.25 -55.63
C PRO A 562 -23.78 -16.48 -55.95
N GLY A 563 -23.18 -17.66 -56.12
CA GLY A 563 -23.88 -18.94 -56.29
C GLY A 563 -23.21 -20.01 -55.44
N VAL A 564 -23.90 -21.14 -55.22
CA VAL A 564 -23.32 -22.26 -54.46
C VAL A 564 -22.12 -22.84 -55.20
N VAL A 565 -20.99 -22.93 -54.51
CA VAL A 565 -19.83 -23.69 -54.96
C VAL A 565 -19.48 -24.73 -53.90
N TRP A 566 -19.51 -25.99 -54.30
CA TRP A 566 -19.28 -27.14 -53.41
C TRP A 566 -17.79 -27.51 -53.33
N GLN A 567 -17.38 -28.16 -52.23
CA GLN A 567 -16.05 -28.76 -52.07
C GLN A 567 -14.90 -27.82 -52.47
N GLN A 568 -14.95 -26.56 -52.05
CA GLN A 568 -13.89 -25.60 -52.35
C GLN A 568 -12.73 -25.74 -51.37
N PRO A 569 -11.52 -26.13 -51.83
CA PRO A 569 -10.38 -26.34 -50.96
C PRO A 569 -9.74 -25.01 -50.57
N PHE A 570 -9.34 -24.92 -49.30
CA PHE A 570 -8.40 -23.92 -48.82
C PHE A 570 -7.25 -24.63 -48.12
N THR A 571 -6.01 -24.36 -48.53
CA THR A 571 -4.83 -25.09 -48.05
C THR A 571 -4.02 -24.24 -47.08
N PHE A 572 -3.80 -24.78 -45.89
CA PHE A 572 -2.81 -24.32 -44.92
C PHE A 572 -1.59 -25.24 -45.03
N GLY A 573 -0.53 -24.74 -45.66
CA GLY A 573 0.70 -25.50 -45.89
C GLY A 573 1.84 -25.11 -44.94
N ASN A 574 2.94 -25.86 -45.02
CA ASN A 574 4.20 -25.60 -44.30
C ASN A 574 4.04 -25.50 -42.77
N LEU A 575 3.15 -26.31 -42.18
CA LEU A 575 2.92 -26.29 -40.73
C LEU A 575 4.12 -26.82 -39.92
N GLY A 576 5.01 -27.56 -40.58
CA GLY A 576 6.11 -28.28 -39.94
C GLY A 576 5.69 -29.70 -39.57
N SER A 577 6.61 -30.47 -38.98
CA SER A 577 6.30 -31.81 -38.50
C SER A 577 5.79 -31.76 -37.06
N GLY A 578 4.67 -32.40 -36.77
CA GLY A 578 4.16 -32.51 -35.41
C GLY A 578 2.65 -32.72 -35.37
N ILE A 579 2.10 -32.67 -34.17
CA ILE A 579 0.67 -32.53 -33.96
C ILE A 579 0.36 -31.03 -33.91
N HIS A 580 -0.62 -30.60 -34.70
CA HIS A 580 -1.07 -29.23 -34.75
C HIS A 580 -2.51 -29.13 -34.23
N ASP A 581 -2.78 -28.11 -33.42
CA ASP A 581 -4.11 -27.81 -32.89
C ASP A 581 -4.87 -26.91 -33.86
N VAL A 582 -6.05 -27.37 -34.30
CA VAL A 582 -6.87 -26.66 -35.30
C VAL A 582 -8.22 -26.30 -34.70
N THR A 583 -8.56 -25.01 -34.80
CA THR A 583 -9.89 -24.49 -34.46
C THR A 583 -10.46 -23.71 -35.62
N ILE A 584 -11.71 -23.96 -35.99
CA ILE A 584 -12.46 -23.20 -37.00
C ILE A 584 -13.67 -22.56 -36.32
N SER A 585 -13.74 -21.23 -36.33
CA SER A 585 -14.79 -20.47 -35.65
C SER A 585 -15.60 -19.65 -36.64
N ASN A 586 -16.90 -19.54 -36.39
CA ASN A 586 -17.77 -18.62 -37.14
C ASN A 586 -17.55 -17.16 -36.67
N VAL A 587 -17.45 -16.22 -37.60
CA VAL A 587 -17.15 -14.81 -37.30
C VAL A 587 -18.40 -13.93 -37.41
N ASN A 588 -19.11 -13.96 -38.55
CA ASN A 588 -20.10 -12.93 -38.83
C ASN A 588 -21.36 -13.37 -39.62
N ALA A 589 -21.32 -14.48 -40.35
CA ALA A 589 -22.47 -14.96 -41.14
C ALA A 589 -22.47 -16.48 -41.17
N MET A 590 -23.16 -17.11 -42.12
CA MET A 590 -23.13 -18.57 -42.19
C MET A 590 -21.73 -19.06 -42.64
N ILE A 591 -21.28 -20.20 -42.14
CA ILE A 591 -20.11 -20.92 -42.67
C ILE A 591 -20.49 -22.38 -42.90
N GLY A 592 -19.81 -23.06 -43.83
CA GLY A 592 -20.06 -24.47 -44.15
C GLY A 592 -18.79 -25.28 -44.29
N ILE A 593 -18.66 -26.31 -43.44
CA ILE A 593 -17.55 -27.26 -43.42
C ILE A 593 -18.02 -28.56 -44.05
N ASP A 594 -17.34 -28.96 -45.13
CA ASP A 594 -17.67 -30.10 -45.96
C ASP A 594 -16.70 -31.26 -45.64
N ARG A 595 -15.41 -31.09 -45.93
CA ARG A 595 -14.42 -32.16 -45.74
C ARG A 595 -13.08 -31.62 -45.25
N ILE A 596 -12.36 -32.41 -44.47
CA ILE A 596 -11.00 -32.13 -44.03
C ILE A 596 -10.05 -33.13 -44.68
N GLU A 597 -8.92 -32.66 -45.17
CA GLU A 597 -7.83 -33.52 -45.64
C GLU A 597 -6.51 -33.11 -45.00
N VAL A 598 -5.80 -34.10 -44.46
CA VAL A 598 -4.50 -33.94 -43.79
C VAL A 598 -3.44 -34.57 -44.66
N LEU A 599 -2.38 -33.82 -44.97
CA LEU A 599 -1.30 -34.28 -45.84
C LEU A 599 -0.01 -34.52 -45.04
N ALA A 600 0.67 -35.64 -45.34
CA ALA A 600 1.91 -36.01 -44.66
C ALA A 600 3.11 -35.12 -45.03
N THR A 601 3.05 -34.47 -46.18
CA THR A 601 4.13 -33.63 -46.73
C THR A 601 3.67 -32.19 -46.84
N ALA A 602 4.58 -31.24 -46.61
CA ALA A 602 4.33 -29.83 -46.83
C ALA A 602 4.02 -29.59 -48.31
N GLU A 603 2.76 -29.29 -48.60
CA GLU A 603 2.37 -28.69 -49.87
C GLU A 603 2.76 -27.20 -49.87
N PRO A 604 3.35 -26.68 -50.96
CA PRO A 604 3.46 -25.23 -51.13
C PRO A 604 2.06 -24.64 -51.07
N VAL A 605 1.89 -23.56 -50.30
CA VAL A 605 0.62 -22.80 -50.32
C VAL A 605 0.33 -22.48 -51.78
N PRO A 606 -0.75 -23.00 -52.39
CA PRO A 606 -1.09 -22.65 -53.75
C PRO A 606 -1.24 -21.13 -53.82
N ASP A 607 -0.79 -20.50 -54.89
CA ASP A 607 -1.19 -19.12 -55.23
C ASP A 607 -2.72 -19.12 -55.44
N ALA A 608 -3.48 -19.13 -54.34
CA ALA A 608 -4.91 -18.97 -54.36
C ALA A 608 -5.23 -17.48 -54.58
N PRO A 609 -6.31 -17.15 -55.30
CA PRO A 609 -6.65 -15.77 -55.60
C PRO A 609 -6.87 -15.00 -54.30
N ILE A 610 -6.29 -13.81 -54.21
CA ILE A 610 -6.43 -12.89 -53.08
C ILE A 610 -7.91 -12.52 -52.96
N LEU A 611 -8.61 -13.00 -51.93
CA LEU A 611 -9.86 -12.39 -51.44
C LEU A 611 -9.44 -11.27 -50.47
N PRO A 612 -10.02 -10.06 -50.58
CA PRO A 612 -9.36 -8.84 -50.11
C PRO A 612 -9.36 -8.76 -48.58
N GLN A 613 -8.16 -8.60 -48.02
CA GLN A 613 -7.98 -8.17 -46.63
C GLN A 613 -8.40 -6.70 -46.52
N ALA A 614 -9.02 -6.32 -45.40
CA ALA A 614 -9.26 -4.91 -45.10
C ALA A 614 -7.93 -4.12 -45.20
N LEU A 615 -7.91 -3.17 -46.12
CA LEU A 615 -6.75 -2.34 -46.40
C LEU A 615 -6.81 -1.11 -45.50
N ARG A 616 -5.76 -0.91 -44.70
CA ARG A 616 -5.53 0.37 -44.03
C ARG A 616 -4.86 1.31 -45.02
N LEU A 617 -5.46 2.47 -45.24
CA LEU A 617 -4.92 3.56 -46.04
C LEU A 617 -4.57 4.73 -45.13
N GLU A 618 -3.37 5.28 -45.31
CA GLU A 618 -3.01 6.53 -44.67
C GLU A 618 -3.84 7.69 -45.25
N SER A 619 -4.08 8.73 -44.45
CA SER A 619 -4.87 9.89 -44.89
C SER A 619 -4.30 10.63 -46.11
N ASP A 620 -3.00 10.48 -46.37
CA ASP A 620 -2.29 11.05 -47.52
C ASP A 620 -2.04 10.03 -48.65
N ASP A 621 -2.67 8.84 -48.61
CA ASP A 621 -2.58 7.84 -49.66
C ASP A 621 -3.13 8.39 -50.99
N GLY A 622 -2.54 7.93 -52.11
CA GLY A 622 -2.93 8.36 -53.45
C GLY A 622 -4.36 8.00 -53.87
N ALA A 623 -5.05 7.13 -53.12
CA ALA A 623 -6.47 6.84 -53.28
C ALA A 623 -7.40 7.85 -52.58
N VAL A 624 -6.86 8.71 -51.70
CA VAL A 624 -7.62 9.75 -51.01
C VAL A 624 -7.58 11.04 -51.82
N GLU A 625 -8.75 11.54 -52.23
CA GLU A 625 -8.88 12.79 -52.97
C GLU A 625 -9.07 13.99 -52.04
N GLY A 626 -8.74 15.19 -52.53
CA GLY A 626 -8.95 16.45 -51.80
C GLY A 626 -7.84 16.82 -50.80
N VAL A 627 -6.73 16.08 -50.81
CA VAL A 627 -5.56 16.27 -49.92
C VAL A 627 -4.88 17.64 -50.09
N GLU A 628 -5.00 18.30 -51.25
CA GLU A 628 -4.32 19.57 -51.56
C GLU A 628 -4.67 20.73 -50.60
N GLY A 629 -5.80 20.66 -49.91
CA GLY A 629 -6.26 21.63 -48.91
C GLY A 629 -5.85 21.33 -47.47
N TRP A 630 -5.14 20.21 -47.23
CA TRP A 630 -4.73 19.71 -45.93
C TRP A 630 -3.21 19.81 -45.74
N THR A 631 -2.78 19.83 -44.48
CA THR A 631 -1.36 19.90 -44.10
C THR A 631 -0.94 18.64 -43.36
N VAL A 632 0.15 18.01 -43.79
CA VAL A 632 0.73 16.85 -43.10
C VAL A 632 1.36 17.28 -41.78
N VAL A 633 0.98 16.62 -40.69
CA VAL A 633 1.49 16.85 -39.33
C VAL A 633 2.11 15.56 -38.80
N ASN A 634 3.41 15.60 -38.48
CA ASN A 634 4.10 14.46 -37.90
C ASN A 634 3.66 14.25 -36.44
N ALA A 635 3.29 13.02 -36.10
CA ALA A 635 2.93 12.62 -34.74
C ALA A 635 3.32 11.15 -34.52
N ALA A 636 3.96 10.85 -33.39
CA ALA A 636 4.43 9.49 -33.09
C ALA A 636 3.27 8.50 -32.88
N ASP A 637 2.12 8.99 -32.45
CA ASP A 637 0.91 8.19 -32.18
C ASP A 637 0.03 8.02 -33.43
N ALA A 638 0.37 8.68 -34.54
CA ALA A 638 -0.33 8.57 -35.82
C ALA A 638 0.15 7.36 -36.62
N SER A 639 -0.75 6.75 -37.38
CA SER A 639 -0.41 5.72 -38.36
C SER A 639 0.59 6.27 -39.38
N GLY A 640 1.56 5.46 -39.79
CA GLY A 640 2.64 5.91 -40.67
C GLY A 640 3.54 7.03 -40.11
N GLY A 641 3.31 7.53 -38.88
CA GLY A 641 4.04 8.62 -38.24
C GLY A 641 3.52 10.04 -38.56
N SER A 642 2.41 10.18 -39.29
CA SER A 642 1.83 11.49 -39.64
C SER A 642 0.35 11.42 -39.99
N PHE A 643 -0.38 12.52 -39.78
CA PHE A 643 -1.79 12.65 -40.15
C PHE A 643 -2.04 13.95 -40.96
N LEU A 644 -3.17 14.05 -41.65
CA LEU A 644 -3.60 15.27 -42.34
C LEU A 644 -4.42 16.17 -41.42
N SER A 645 -4.04 17.46 -41.32
CA SER A 645 -4.78 18.49 -40.62
C SER A 645 -5.39 19.52 -41.57
N SER A 646 -6.65 19.89 -41.36
CA SER A 646 -7.36 20.88 -42.18
C SER A 646 -6.86 22.30 -41.96
N GLY A 647 -6.08 22.55 -40.90
CA GLY A 647 -5.76 23.89 -40.44
C GLY A 647 -7.03 24.72 -40.20
N ALA A 648 -7.01 26.00 -40.59
CA ALA A 648 -8.18 26.89 -40.49
C ALA A 648 -9.13 26.80 -41.71
N ASN A 649 -8.93 25.85 -42.62
CA ASN A 649 -9.72 25.74 -43.84
C ASN A 649 -11.02 24.97 -43.60
N THR A 650 -12.12 25.71 -43.38
CA THR A 650 -13.45 25.13 -43.17
C THR A 650 -14.10 24.58 -44.44
N SER A 651 -13.42 24.64 -45.59
CA SER A 651 -13.86 24.05 -46.86
C SER A 651 -13.00 22.87 -47.29
N ALA A 652 -12.09 22.40 -46.44
CA ALA A 652 -11.28 21.21 -46.69
C ALA A 652 -12.16 19.95 -46.65
N MET A 653 -11.93 19.00 -47.56
CA MET A 653 -12.69 17.75 -47.62
C MET A 653 -11.80 16.64 -48.15
N LEU A 654 -11.77 15.51 -47.45
CA LEU A 654 -11.17 14.26 -47.96
C LEU A 654 -12.29 13.40 -48.52
N THR A 655 -12.06 12.79 -49.69
CA THR A 655 -13.01 11.87 -50.33
C THR A 655 -12.31 10.55 -50.62
N LEU A 656 -12.99 9.43 -50.34
CA LEU A 656 -12.48 8.09 -50.59
C LEU A 656 -13.61 7.18 -51.10
N THR A 657 -13.35 6.46 -52.19
CA THR A 657 -14.28 5.46 -52.73
C THR A 657 -13.83 4.06 -52.31
N PHE A 658 -14.74 3.29 -51.71
CA PHE A 658 -14.46 1.93 -51.25
C PHE A 658 -15.60 0.98 -51.62
N ASP A 659 -15.32 -0.32 -51.64
CA ASP A 659 -16.33 -1.37 -51.82
C ASP A 659 -16.33 -2.26 -50.59
N GLY A 660 -17.51 -2.42 -49.99
CA GLY A 660 -17.70 -3.33 -48.88
C GLY A 660 -18.61 -2.80 -47.77
N PRO A 661 -18.94 -3.67 -46.81
CA PRO A 661 -20.03 -3.43 -45.86
C PRO A 661 -19.71 -2.43 -44.74
N SER A 662 -18.45 -2.00 -44.63
CA SER A 662 -18.02 -1.07 -43.59
C SER A 662 -16.77 -0.27 -43.95
N ILE A 663 -16.61 0.84 -43.24
CA ILE A 663 -15.39 1.66 -43.26
C ILE A 663 -15.11 2.22 -41.87
N THR A 664 -13.85 2.16 -41.44
CA THR A 664 -13.36 2.81 -40.22
C THR A 664 -12.59 4.08 -40.58
N VAL A 665 -12.89 5.18 -39.88
CA VAL A 665 -12.17 6.45 -39.97
C VAL A 665 -11.45 6.70 -38.64
N ASP A 666 -10.13 6.81 -38.70
CA ASP A 666 -9.29 7.20 -37.57
C ASP A 666 -9.06 8.71 -37.62
N TYR A 667 -9.49 9.42 -36.58
CA TYR A 667 -9.43 10.87 -36.48
C TYR A 667 -8.64 11.31 -35.25
N VAL A 668 -8.13 12.54 -35.30
CA VAL A 668 -7.20 13.07 -34.29
C VAL A 668 -7.93 13.99 -33.33
N LYS A 669 -7.82 13.71 -32.04
CA LYS A 669 -8.29 14.58 -30.95
C LYS A 669 -7.12 15.36 -30.35
N ARG A 670 -7.29 16.68 -30.22
CA ARG A 670 -6.22 17.58 -29.74
C ARG A 670 -6.76 18.89 -29.17
N GLU A 671 -5.96 19.54 -28.34
CA GLU A 671 -6.26 20.88 -27.80
C GLU A 671 -6.50 21.89 -28.93
N GLY A 672 -7.65 22.56 -28.89
CA GLY A 672 -8.06 23.58 -29.87
C GLY A 672 -8.63 23.03 -31.18
N TYR A 673 -8.79 21.71 -31.32
CA TYR A 673 -9.48 21.12 -32.47
C TYR A 673 -10.99 21.25 -32.29
N GLY A 674 -11.71 21.37 -33.40
CA GLY A 674 -13.17 21.54 -33.41
C GLY A 674 -13.88 20.24 -33.75
N SER A 675 -14.86 20.29 -34.65
CA SER A 675 -15.69 19.14 -35.00
C SER A 675 -15.64 18.82 -36.50
N LEU A 676 -15.73 17.54 -36.84
CA LEU A 676 -15.79 17.03 -38.21
C LEU A 676 -17.07 16.23 -38.46
N ALA A 677 -17.50 16.19 -39.72
CA ALA A 677 -18.54 15.30 -40.21
C ALA A 677 -17.91 14.12 -40.95
N ILE A 678 -18.48 12.94 -40.74
CA ILE A 678 -18.25 11.72 -41.51
C ILE A 678 -19.53 11.47 -42.30
N GLU A 679 -19.41 11.48 -43.63
CA GLU A 679 -20.51 11.33 -44.57
C GLU A 679 -20.24 10.11 -45.46
N VAL A 680 -21.22 9.22 -45.61
CA VAL A 680 -21.15 8.07 -46.52
C VAL A 680 -22.37 8.15 -47.44
N ASP A 681 -22.14 8.06 -48.75
CA ASP A 681 -23.18 8.10 -49.79
C ASP A 681 -24.14 9.31 -49.68
N ASP A 682 -23.55 10.49 -49.50
CA ASP A 682 -24.25 11.77 -49.32
C ASP A 682 -25.14 11.86 -48.05
N GLU A 683 -24.99 10.92 -47.11
CA GLU A 683 -25.63 10.94 -45.80
C GLU A 683 -24.60 11.14 -44.67
N VAL A 684 -24.80 12.16 -43.83
CA VAL A 684 -23.94 12.39 -42.65
C VAL A 684 -24.26 11.33 -41.60
N VAL A 685 -23.38 10.35 -41.49
CA VAL A 685 -23.52 9.21 -40.57
C VAL A 685 -23.03 9.54 -39.16
N GLN A 686 -22.10 10.49 -39.02
CA GLN A 686 -21.59 10.89 -37.71
C GLN A 686 -21.05 12.32 -37.70
N VAL A 687 -21.24 13.00 -36.57
CA VAL A 687 -20.54 14.24 -36.22
C VAL A 687 -19.69 13.99 -34.98
N VAL A 688 -18.42 14.32 -35.07
CA VAL A 688 -17.42 14.00 -34.05
C VAL A 688 -16.83 15.29 -33.48
N ASP A 689 -16.79 15.37 -32.14
CA ASP A 689 -16.00 16.38 -31.44
C ASP A 689 -14.55 15.90 -31.32
N SER A 690 -13.63 16.64 -31.95
CA SER A 690 -12.20 16.33 -32.00
C SER A 690 -11.40 17.13 -30.96
N TYR A 691 -12.05 17.82 -30.02
CA TYR A 691 -11.37 18.50 -28.94
C TYR A 691 -10.83 17.51 -27.88
N LEU A 692 -9.64 17.80 -27.34
CA LEU A 692 -9.04 17.13 -26.19
C LEU A 692 -8.34 18.16 -25.30
N ASP A 693 -8.49 18.08 -23.96
CA ASP A 693 -7.97 19.09 -23.04
C ASP A 693 -6.43 19.25 -23.06
N ALA A 694 -5.69 18.18 -23.36
CA ALA A 694 -4.24 18.21 -23.56
C ALA A 694 -3.75 16.93 -24.29
N GLY A 695 -2.68 17.04 -25.07
CA GLY A 695 -2.08 15.92 -25.79
C GLY A 695 -2.68 15.65 -27.17
N THR A 696 -2.29 14.54 -27.78
CA THR A 696 -2.80 14.04 -29.06
C THR A 696 -3.32 12.62 -28.84
N GLN A 697 -4.51 12.32 -29.33
CA GLN A 697 -5.09 10.98 -29.30
C GLN A 697 -5.67 10.64 -30.66
N ILE A 698 -5.48 9.41 -31.12
CA ILE A 698 -6.21 8.86 -32.25
C ILE A 698 -7.44 8.13 -31.71
N ASP A 699 -8.60 8.44 -32.26
CA ASP A 699 -9.87 7.80 -31.94
C ASP A 699 -10.53 7.36 -33.25
N SER A 700 -11.42 6.38 -33.19
CA SER A 700 -11.91 5.68 -34.38
C SER A 700 -13.42 5.67 -34.43
N PHE A 701 -13.99 5.84 -35.62
CA PHE A 701 -15.41 5.63 -35.85
C PHE A 701 -15.61 4.66 -37.02
N THR A 702 -16.37 3.60 -36.78
CA THR A 702 -16.71 2.62 -37.82
C THR A 702 -18.15 2.79 -38.26
N VAL A 703 -18.34 2.90 -39.57
CA VAL A 703 -19.65 2.85 -40.23
C VAL A 703 -19.83 1.42 -40.71
N ASP A 704 -20.78 0.71 -40.11
CA ASP A 704 -21.11 -0.67 -40.47
C ASP A 704 -22.50 -0.76 -41.11
N GLY A 705 -22.76 -1.86 -41.82
CA GLY A 705 -24.09 -2.18 -42.33
C GLY A 705 -24.46 -1.43 -43.62
N LEU A 706 -23.47 -0.96 -44.38
CA LEU A 706 -23.65 -0.26 -45.66
C LEU A 706 -24.16 -1.19 -46.79
N GLY A 707 -24.00 -2.50 -46.61
CA GLY A 707 -24.24 -3.50 -47.64
C GLY A 707 -23.02 -3.70 -48.53
N ASP A 708 -23.04 -4.73 -49.37
CA ASP A 708 -21.96 -4.94 -50.34
C ASP A 708 -22.16 -4.02 -51.55
N GLY A 709 -21.13 -3.30 -51.97
CA GLY A 709 -21.18 -2.36 -53.08
C GLY A 709 -20.21 -1.19 -52.93
N GLN A 710 -20.07 -0.41 -54.00
CA GLN A 710 -19.26 0.79 -53.99
C GLN A 710 -19.95 1.92 -53.20
N HIS A 711 -19.23 2.49 -52.24
CA HIS A 711 -19.63 3.59 -51.38
C HIS A 711 -18.62 4.75 -51.50
N THR A 712 -19.09 5.97 -51.23
CA THR A 712 -18.24 7.17 -51.18
C THR A 712 -18.22 7.75 -49.78
N LEU A 713 -17.04 7.78 -49.16
CA LEU A 713 -16.77 8.46 -47.89
C LEU A 713 -16.35 9.92 -48.14
N LYS A 714 -16.89 10.86 -47.37
CA LYS A 714 -16.37 12.23 -47.24
C LYS A 714 -16.13 12.59 -45.78
N VAL A 715 -15.00 13.25 -45.51
CA VAL A 715 -14.66 13.78 -44.19
C VAL A 715 -14.29 15.26 -44.29
N TYR A 716 -14.97 16.12 -43.52
CA TYR A 716 -14.79 17.57 -43.57
C TYR A 716 -15.04 18.27 -42.22
N PRO A 717 -14.38 19.40 -41.93
CA PRO A 717 -14.60 20.17 -40.71
C PRO A 717 -15.96 20.88 -40.72
N LEU A 718 -16.69 20.79 -39.61
CA LEU A 718 -17.86 21.61 -39.31
C LEU A 718 -17.49 22.85 -38.49
N SER A 719 -16.46 22.74 -37.65
CA SER A 719 -15.92 23.86 -36.88
C SER A 719 -14.44 23.67 -36.56
N GLY A 720 -13.70 24.76 -36.45
CA GLY A 720 -12.30 24.73 -36.02
C GLY A 720 -11.37 23.94 -36.95
N THR A 721 -10.23 23.53 -36.40
CA THR A 721 -9.26 22.65 -37.06
C THR A 721 -9.57 21.20 -36.73
N VAL A 722 -9.43 20.30 -37.71
CA VAL A 722 -9.62 18.85 -37.52
C VAL A 722 -8.45 18.08 -38.10
N GLY A 723 -8.29 16.82 -37.70
CA GLY A 723 -7.26 15.93 -38.23
C GLY A 723 -7.79 14.53 -38.52
N VAL A 724 -7.30 13.92 -39.60
CA VAL A 724 -7.63 12.55 -40.03
C VAL A 724 -6.33 11.79 -40.19
N ASP A 725 -6.25 10.62 -39.57
CA ASP A 725 -5.05 9.76 -39.52
C ASP A 725 -5.06 8.74 -40.66
N ALA A 726 -6.06 7.85 -40.66
CA ALA A 726 -6.16 6.74 -41.59
C ALA A 726 -7.60 6.28 -41.83
N PHE A 727 -7.77 5.45 -42.85
CA PHE A 727 -9.02 4.77 -43.19
C PHE A 727 -8.79 3.26 -43.24
N THR A 728 -9.77 2.45 -42.85
CA THR A 728 -9.71 0.98 -43.01
C THR A 728 -10.96 0.49 -43.71
N ALA A 729 -10.80 -0.14 -44.89
CA ALA A 729 -11.92 -0.64 -45.70
C ALA A 729 -11.59 -1.97 -46.42
N PRO A 730 -12.57 -2.87 -46.64
CA PRO A 730 -12.38 -4.18 -47.29
C PRO A 730 -11.79 -4.14 -48.70
N LEU A 731 -12.18 -3.18 -49.54
CA LEU A 731 -11.59 -2.97 -50.87
C LEU A 731 -11.60 -1.48 -51.19
N VAL A 732 -10.48 -0.94 -51.65
CA VAL A 732 -10.39 0.43 -52.17
C VAL A 732 -10.22 0.33 -53.68
N VAL A 733 -11.02 1.06 -54.45
CA VAL A 733 -10.90 1.11 -55.90
C VAL A 733 -10.11 2.36 -56.29
N PRO A 734 -8.84 2.25 -56.73
CA PRO A 734 -8.17 3.40 -57.33
C PRO A 734 -8.87 3.71 -58.65
N ASP A 735 -9.24 4.97 -58.85
CA ASP A 735 -9.98 5.43 -60.02
C ASP A 735 -9.14 5.24 -61.29
N LEU A 736 -9.42 4.19 -62.07
CA LEU A 736 -8.68 3.83 -63.29
C LEU A 736 -9.48 4.21 -64.54
N VAL A 737 -10.05 5.43 -64.63
CA VAL A 737 -10.55 5.96 -65.92
C VAL A 737 -10.45 7.50 -66.02
N SER A 738 -9.33 8.03 -66.49
CA SER A 738 -9.31 9.21 -67.37
C SER A 738 -8.05 9.23 -68.26
N GLY A 739 -8.11 8.47 -69.36
CA GLY A 739 -6.98 8.43 -70.28
C GLY A 739 -7.18 7.59 -71.53
N LEU A 740 -8.39 7.51 -72.07
CA LEU A 740 -8.68 7.05 -73.44
C LEU A 740 -10.02 7.64 -73.91
N GLU A 741 -10.00 8.93 -74.27
CA GLU A 741 -10.66 9.51 -75.46
C GLU A 741 -9.81 10.68 -75.98
#